data_AF-A0ABD2TY28-F1
#
_entry.id   AF-A0ABD2TY28-F1
#
_cell.length_a   1.000
_cell.length_b   1.000
_cell.length_c   1.000
_cell.angle_alpha   90.00
_cell.angle_beta   90.00
_cell.angle_gamma   90.00
#
_symmetry.space_group_name_H-M   'P 1'
#
loop_
_entity.id
_entity.type
_entity.pdbx_description
1 polymer ?
#
loop_
_entity_poly.entity_id
_entity_poly.type
_entity_poly.pdbx_seq_one_letter_code
_entity_poly.pdbx_strand_id
1 'polypeptide(L)'
;MEGGENILRVSSARLSGSNVWRNSAMDVFSREDYADEEALRWAALEKLPTYRRIRRGLLLEEEEGQSREVDITKLDLIEWRNLLDRLVKIADEDNEKLLMKLKQRIDRVGLDLPTIEVRFEHLNIDAEARVGSRALPTIFNFTVNILEDFLNYLHILPSRKKPLPILHGVSGIIKPGRMTLLLGPPSSRKTTLLLALAGKLDKDLKVSGRVTYNGHGMDEFVPQRTSAYISQNDLHIGEMTVRETLAFSARCQGVGTKYEILAELSRREKEANIKPDPDIDIFMKSAWNEGQEANVITDYTLKILGLEICADTLVGDEMIRGISGGQRKRLTTGEMMVGPARALFMDEISTGLDSSTTYQIVNSIRQSIHILQGTAVISLLQPAPETYDLFDDIILLSDGKIVYQGPRENVLEFFEYMGFKCPQRKGVADFLQEVTSRKDQEQYWSRRDEPYRFITACEFSDVFQSFDVGRKLGDELAVPFDKSKSHPAALTTKRYGISKKELLKACTAREYLLMKRNSFVYIFKMVQLTLMASIAMTLFLRTEMHRDTTIDGAIYLGALFYAVITIMFNGFSELALSIMKLPSFYKQRDFLFFPAWAYALPTWILKIPITLVETAIWVCMTYYVIGFEADVGRFFKQLFLLICLSQMASGLFRFLAALGRNIIVANTFGSCALLIVLVMGGFILSRDDVKQWLIWGYWISPMMYAQNAIAVNEFLGKSWAHVPPNSTGTDTLGVSFLKSRGIFPEARWYWIGAGALFGYVLLFNFLFTVALAYLNPFSKPQAILSEEIVAERNASKRGEVIELSPIGKSSSERGNDVPVSASSRSLSTRVGNITEGDLNKRKGMILPFEPLSITFDDIRYAVDMPQEMKTQGFIEDRLELLKGVSGAFRPGVLTALMGVSGAGKTTLMDVLAGRKTGGYVEGTISISGYPKQQETFARISGYCEQTDIHSPHVTVYESLLYSAWLRLPREVDTETRKAVY
;
A
#
# COMPACT_ATOMS: atom_id res chain seq x y z
N MET A 1 -58.52 1.91 -23.30
CA MET A 1 -58.86 1.45 -21.94
C MET A 1 -57.60 1.59 -21.12
N GLU A 2 -57.74 2.15 -19.91
CA GLU A 2 -56.71 2.31 -18.86
C GLU A 2 -55.34 2.88 -19.29
N GLY A 3 -55.05 4.10 -18.84
CA GLY A 3 -53.75 4.75 -18.95
C GLY A 3 -53.30 5.32 -17.61
N GLY A 4 -52.13 5.94 -17.56
CA GLY A 4 -51.61 6.55 -16.32
C GLY A 4 -50.18 7.05 -16.44
N GLU A 5 -49.98 8.21 -17.06
CA GLU A 5 -48.76 8.99 -16.87
C GLU A 5 -48.72 9.52 -15.43
N ASN A 6 -47.57 9.40 -14.74
CA ASN A 6 -47.35 10.03 -13.43
C ASN A 6 -46.18 11.01 -13.50
N ILE A 7 -46.52 12.30 -13.59
CA ILE A 7 -45.59 13.42 -13.53
C ILE A 7 -45.34 13.78 -12.06
N LEU A 8 -44.06 13.87 -11.68
CA LEU A 8 -43.63 14.31 -10.35
C LEU A 8 -44.14 15.73 -10.04
N ARG A 9 -45.00 15.87 -9.02
CA ARG A 9 -45.42 17.15 -8.46
C ARG A 9 -44.80 17.37 -7.08
N VAL A 10 -44.09 18.49 -6.95
CA VAL A 10 -43.65 19.06 -5.67
C VAL A 10 -44.88 19.44 -4.83
N SER A 11 -44.99 18.91 -3.62
CA SER A 11 -46.06 19.23 -2.67
C SER A 11 -45.60 20.31 -1.68
N SER A 12 -46.05 21.54 -1.89
CA SER A 12 -45.99 22.60 -0.88
C SER A 12 -47.19 22.47 0.07
N ALA A 13 -46.97 22.10 1.33
CA ALA A 13 -48.01 22.11 2.35
C ALA A 13 -48.21 23.53 2.93
N ARG A 14 -49.37 24.13 2.67
CA ARG A 14 -49.76 25.41 3.28
C ARG A 14 -50.14 25.21 4.75
N LEU A 15 -49.82 26.20 5.58
CA LEU A 15 -50.26 26.25 6.97
C LEU A 15 -51.79 26.25 7.07
N SER A 16 -52.34 25.42 7.96
CA SER A 16 -53.66 25.62 8.54
C SER A 16 -53.48 26.29 9.90
N GLY A 17 -54.02 27.49 10.08
CA GLY A 17 -53.92 28.24 11.32
C GLY A 17 -55.16 28.08 12.20
N SER A 18 -55.02 27.47 13.37
CA SER A 18 -55.83 27.73 14.58
C SER A 18 -55.21 27.04 15.79
N ASN A 19 -55.19 27.74 16.95
CA ASN A 19 -54.68 27.32 18.29
C ASN A 19 -53.34 27.91 18.80
N VAL A 20 -52.93 29.10 18.33
CA VAL A 20 -51.66 29.75 18.77
C VAL A 20 -51.71 30.35 20.20
N TRP A 21 -52.88 30.44 20.86
CA TRP A 21 -53.07 31.31 22.04
C TRP A 21 -53.37 30.59 23.39
N ARG A 22 -53.01 29.31 23.56
CA ARG A 22 -53.13 28.62 24.88
C ARG A 22 -51.96 27.78 25.37
N ASN A 23 -51.00 27.39 24.54
CA ASN A 23 -49.93 26.47 24.98
C ASN A 23 -48.67 27.15 25.53
N SER A 24 -48.47 28.46 25.31
CA SER A 24 -47.21 29.14 25.64
C SER A 24 -46.86 29.21 27.14
N ALA A 25 -47.78 28.88 28.05
CA ALA A 25 -47.49 28.85 29.49
C ALA A 25 -47.08 27.44 29.96
N MET A 26 -47.68 26.39 29.40
CA MET A 26 -47.48 25.02 29.86
C MET A 26 -46.18 24.41 29.32
N ASP A 27 -45.74 24.86 28.14
CA ASP A 27 -44.45 24.53 27.51
C ASP A 27 -43.24 25.26 28.15
N VAL A 28 -43.49 26.24 29.03
CA VAL A 28 -42.44 26.95 29.78
C VAL A 28 -42.14 26.23 31.08
N PHE A 29 -43.19 25.84 31.84
CA PHE A 29 -43.01 25.08 33.08
C PHE A 29 -42.36 23.72 32.87
N SER A 30 -42.74 22.95 31.84
CA SER A 30 -42.10 21.67 31.54
C SER A 30 -40.62 21.82 31.18
N ARG A 31 -40.25 22.90 30.48
CA ARG A 31 -38.85 23.20 30.11
C ARG A 31 -37.97 23.55 31.31
N GLU A 32 -38.53 24.20 32.33
CA GLU A 32 -37.81 24.49 33.57
C GLU A 32 -37.54 23.20 34.37
N ASP A 33 -38.54 22.32 34.53
CA ASP A 33 -38.37 21.02 35.19
C ASP A 33 -37.27 20.14 34.54
N TYR A 34 -37.24 20.06 33.20
CA TYR A 34 -36.18 19.32 32.49
C TYR A 34 -34.80 19.97 32.63
N ALA A 35 -34.72 21.30 32.63
CA ALA A 35 -33.45 22.02 32.77
C ALA A 35 -32.84 21.84 34.18
N ASP A 36 -33.68 21.82 35.22
CA ASP A 36 -33.26 21.52 36.59
C ASP A 36 -32.82 20.06 36.75
N GLU A 37 -33.48 19.10 36.08
CA GLU A 37 -33.04 17.71 36.09
C GLU A 37 -31.69 17.52 35.37
N GLU A 38 -31.48 18.19 34.22
CA GLU A 38 -30.16 18.23 33.58
C GLU A 38 -29.08 18.81 34.49
N ALA A 39 -29.39 19.89 35.21
CA ALA A 39 -28.46 20.56 36.11
C ALA A 39 -28.09 19.65 37.30
N LEU A 40 -29.05 18.90 37.85
CA LEU A 40 -28.81 17.89 38.88
C LEU A 40 -27.93 16.73 38.37
N ARG A 41 -28.22 16.21 37.17
CA ARG A 41 -27.42 15.15 36.52
C ARG A 41 -25.99 15.64 36.21
N TRP A 42 -25.82 16.89 35.79
CA TRP A 42 -24.51 17.52 35.59
C TRP A 42 -23.74 17.72 36.91
N ALA A 43 -24.39 18.22 37.96
CA ALA A 43 -23.79 18.37 39.28
C ALA A 43 -23.38 17.02 39.92
N ALA A 44 -24.04 15.92 39.57
CA ALA A 44 -23.61 14.58 39.93
C ALA A 44 -22.32 14.16 39.18
N LEU A 45 -22.21 14.45 37.89
CA LEU A 45 -21.00 14.21 37.09
C LEU A 45 -19.79 15.00 37.59
N GLU A 46 -19.97 16.26 38.02
CA GLU A 46 -18.88 17.08 38.55
C GLU A 46 -18.33 16.62 39.91
N LYS A 47 -19.15 15.92 40.71
CA LYS A 47 -18.71 15.28 41.97
C LYS A 47 -17.82 14.06 41.73
N LEU A 48 -17.75 13.53 40.51
CA LEU A 48 -16.88 12.40 40.18
C LEU A 48 -15.39 12.82 40.09
N PRO A 49 -14.45 11.92 40.44
CA PRO A 49 -13.04 12.11 40.14
C PRO A 49 -12.81 12.29 38.63
N THR A 50 -11.82 13.11 38.25
CA THR A 50 -11.51 13.45 36.84
C THR A 50 -11.47 12.23 35.91
N TYR A 51 -10.83 11.14 36.34
CA TYR A 51 -10.79 9.87 35.58
C TYR A 51 -12.18 9.28 35.25
N ARG A 52 -13.14 9.34 36.19
CA ARG A 52 -14.52 8.86 35.95
C ARG A 52 -15.33 9.86 35.14
N ARG A 53 -15.15 11.17 35.38
CA ARG A 53 -15.85 12.25 34.68
C ARG A 53 -15.51 12.33 33.18
N ILE A 54 -14.28 11.97 32.80
CA ILE A 54 -13.86 11.84 31.39
C ILE A 54 -14.55 10.65 30.68
N ARG A 55 -14.97 9.64 31.45
CA ARG A 55 -15.57 8.40 30.93
C ARG A 55 -17.11 8.42 30.93
N ARG A 56 -17.74 9.52 31.34
CA ARG A 56 -19.20 9.68 31.38
C ARG A 56 -19.62 11.00 30.77
N GLY A 57 -20.79 11.02 30.15
CA GLY A 57 -21.40 12.21 29.54
C GLY A 57 -22.92 12.15 29.59
N LEU A 58 -23.57 13.22 29.13
CA LEU A 58 -25.02 13.33 29.01
C LEU A 58 -25.40 13.20 27.52
N LEU A 59 -26.13 12.15 27.16
CA LEU A 59 -26.60 11.92 25.78
C LEU A 59 -28.06 12.35 25.65
N LEU A 60 -28.36 13.21 24.68
CA LEU A 60 -29.73 13.61 24.36
C LEU A 60 -30.43 12.51 23.57
N GLU A 61 -31.58 12.01 24.07
CA GLU A 61 -32.45 11.05 23.39
C GLU A 61 -33.53 11.77 22.55
N GLU A 62 -33.84 11.28 21.35
CA GLU A 62 -34.70 11.97 20.38
C GLU A 62 -36.21 11.89 20.70
N GLU A 63 -36.65 10.90 21.48
CA GLU A 63 -38.08 10.64 21.70
C GLU A 63 -38.70 11.44 22.87
N GLU A 64 -37.91 11.82 23.88
CA GLU A 64 -38.40 12.55 25.07
C GLU A 64 -37.63 13.85 25.39
N GLY A 65 -36.52 14.16 24.70
CA GLY A 65 -35.70 15.34 24.97
C GLY A 65 -34.94 15.30 26.31
N GLN A 66 -35.01 14.19 27.05
CA GLN A 66 -34.25 13.97 28.28
C GLN A 66 -32.78 13.61 27.97
N SER A 67 -31.85 14.09 28.79
CA SER A 67 -30.43 13.75 28.67
C SER A 67 -30.00 12.66 29.66
N ARG A 68 -29.65 11.50 29.13
CA ARG A 68 -29.28 10.31 29.90
C ARG A 68 -27.80 10.30 30.27
N GLU A 69 -27.46 9.92 31.51
CA GLU A 69 -26.07 9.66 31.88
C GLU A 69 -25.59 8.35 31.22
N VAL A 70 -24.61 8.44 30.33
CA VAL A 70 -24.06 7.30 29.59
C VAL A 70 -22.57 7.11 29.93
N ASP A 71 -22.17 5.86 30.17
CA ASP A 71 -20.77 5.45 30.21
C ASP A 71 -20.24 5.37 28.78
N ILE A 72 -19.35 6.29 28.43
CA ILE A 72 -18.84 6.49 27.07
C ILE A 72 -18.10 5.25 26.57
N THR A 73 -17.62 4.39 27.48
CA THR A 73 -16.97 3.11 27.13
C THR A 73 -17.95 1.98 26.77
N LYS A 74 -19.26 2.27 26.77
CA LYS A 74 -20.36 1.32 26.52
C LYS A 74 -21.44 1.85 25.57
N LEU A 75 -21.20 2.98 24.90
CA LEU A 75 -22.08 3.49 23.83
C LEU A 75 -22.26 2.42 22.75
N ASP A 76 -23.49 2.22 22.30
CA ASP A 76 -23.76 1.34 21.17
C ASP A 76 -23.41 2.01 19.83
N LEU A 77 -23.16 1.20 18.80
CA LEU A 77 -22.85 1.67 17.45
C LEU A 77 -23.99 2.49 16.83
N ILE A 78 -25.25 2.21 17.20
CA ILE A 78 -26.42 2.95 16.72
C ILE A 78 -26.49 4.32 17.39
N GLU A 79 -26.39 4.37 18.72
CA GLU A 79 -26.34 5.61 19.51
C GLU A 79 -25.22 6.55 19.02
N TRP A 80 -24.04 5.98 18.72
CA TRP A 80 -22.91 6.73 18.18
C TRP A 80 -23.18 7.29 16.77
N ARG A 81 -23.75 6.49 15.86
CA ARG A 81 -24.09 6.95 14.51
C ARG A 81 -25.10 8.09 14.53
N ASN A 82 -26.13 8.00 15.36
CA ASN A 82 -27.12 9.06 15.51
C ASN A 82 -26.45 10.36 16.01
N LEU A 83 -25.57 10.29 17.02
CA LEU A 83 -24.81 11.46 17.48
C LEU A 83 -23.89 12.02 16.38
N LEU A 84 -23.21 11.16 15.61
CA LEU A 84 -22.37 11.58 14.49
C LEU A 84 -23.20 12.28 13.40
N ASP A 85 -24.40 11.78 13.10
CA ASP A 85 -25.33 12.37 12.14
C ASP A 85 -25.93 13.70 12.63
N ARG A 86 -26.08 13.91 13.94
CA ARG A 86 -26.42 15.21 14.55
C ARG A 86 -25.28 16.22 14.46
N LEU A 87 -24.03 15.78 14.66
CA LEU A 87 -22.85 16.65 14.66
C LEU A 87 -22.34 16.99 13.25
N VAL A 88 -22.40 16.04 12.33
CA VAL A 88 -21.92 16.16 10.94
C VAL A 88 -22.92 15.45 10.04
N LYS A 89 -23.91 16.17 9.50
CA LYS A 89 -24.87 15.58 8.56
C LYS A 89 -24.33 15.62 7.14
N ILE A 90 -23.82 16.78 6.72
CA ILE A 90 -23.12 16.98 5.45
C ILE A 90 -21.65 17.28 5.77
N ALA A 91 -20.74 16.42 5.32
CA ALA A 91 -19.31 16.54 5.64
C ALA A 91 -18.72 17.91 5.27
N ASP A 92 -19.02 18.43 4.09
CA ASP A 92 -18.46 19.68 3.59
C ASP A 92 -18.88 20.93 4.40
N GLU A 93 -20.12 20.96 4.91
CA GLU A 93 -20.70 22.11 5.61
C GLU A 93 -20.60 22.03 7.13
N ASP A 94 -20.78 20.84 7.71
CA ASP A 94 -20.91 20.67 9.17
C ASP A 94 -19.57 20.37 9.85
N ASN A 95 -18.58 19.84 9.12
CA ASN A 95 -17.25 19.57 9.68
C ASN A 95 -16.59 20.86 10.22
N GLU A 96 -16.71 21.97 9.49
CA GLU A 96 -16.23 23.28 9.95
C GLU A 96 -16.94 23.76 11.23
N LYS A 97 -18.26 23.56 11.31
CA LYS A 97 -19.07 23.91 12.50
C LYS A 97 -18.65 23.06 13.71
N LEU A 98 -18.45 21.76 13.53
CA LEU A 98 -17.96 20.84 14.56
C LEU A 98 -16.56 21.25 15.05
N LEU A 99 -15.61 21.43 14.12
CA LEU A 99 -14.24 21.83 14.44
C LEU A 99 -14.20 23.20 15.15
N MET A 100 -15.01 24.16 14.73
CA MET A 100 -15.13 25.46 15.40
C MET A 100 -15.73 25.35 16.80
N LYS A 101 -16.77 24.52 17.02
CA LYS A 101 -17.29 24.23 18.37
C LYS A 101 -16.23 23.58 19.27
N LEU A 102 -15.47 22.62 18.75
CA LEU A 102 -14.36 21.97 19.46
C LEU A 102 -13.28 22.98 19.85
N LYS A 103 -12.88 23.86 18.93
CA LYS A 103 -11.92 24.94 19.21
C LYS A 103 -12.45 25.92 20.25
N GLN A 104 -13.66 26.44 20.08
CA GLN A 104 -14.28 27.37 21.02
C GLN A 104 -14.35 26.82 22.45
N ARG A 105 -14.57 25.50 22.61
CA ARG A 105 -14.54 24.84 23.92
C ARG A 105 -13.14 24.91 24.57
N ILE A 106 -12.09 24.72 23.78
CA ILE A 106 -10.68 24.74 24.20
C ILE A 106 -10.24 26.19 24.52
N ASP A 107 -10.58 27.13 23.64
CA ASP A 107 -10.25 28.56 23.78
C ASP A 107 -10.92 29.17 25.02
N ARG A 108 -12.15 28.74 25.37
CA ARG A 108 -12.89 29.18 26.58
C ARG A 108 -12.15 28.90 27.90
N VAL A 109 -11.24 27.92 27.94
CA VAL A 109 -10.42 27.60 29.12
C VAL A 109 -8.95 28.05 28.99
N GLY A 110 -8.65 28.87 27.97
CA GLY A 110 -7.31 29.42 27.73
C GLY A 110 -6.24 28.34 27.57
N LEU A 111 -6.56 27.25 26.86
CA LEU A 111 -5.66 26.12 26.66
C LEU A 111 -5.11 26.15 25.23
N ASP A 112 -3.83 26.46 25.07
CA ASP A 112 -3.19 26.51 23.76
C ASP A 112 -3.00 25.12 23.15
N LEU A 113 -3.31 24.98 21.87
CA LEU A 113 -3.11 23.74 21.14
C LEU A 113 -1.62 23.56 20.76
N PRO A 114 -1.02 22.36 20.95
CA PRO A 114 0.35 22.11 20.52
C PRO A 114 0.54 22.33 19.01
N THR A 115 1.39 23.28 18.64
CA THR A 115 1.75 23.59 17.24
C THR A 115 3.10 23.00 16.87
N ILE A 116 3.33 22.78 15.56
CA ILE A 116 4.59 22.27 15.02
C ILE A 116 5.04 23.16 13.86
N GLU A 117 6.10 23.94 14.07
CA GLU A 117 6.84 24.59 13.00
C GLU A 117 7.96 23.68 12.53
N VAL A 118 8.05 23.44 11.22
CA VAL A 118 9.09 22.59 10.62
C VAL A 118 10.06 23.47 9.85
N ARG A 119 11.33 23.44 10.24
CA ARG A 119 12.42 24.16 9.57
C ARG A 119 13.41 23.18 8.96
N PHE A 120 13.90 23.50 7.77
CA PHE A 120 14.99 22.77 7.12
C PHE A 120 16.03 23.76 6.61
N GLU A 121 17.30 23.41 6.76
CA GLU A 121 18.44 24.29 6.48
C GLU A 121 19.53 23.51 5.74
N HIS A 122 19.96 24.05 4.59
CA HIS A 122 21.05 23.54 3.76
C HIS A 122 20.95 22.04 3.46
N LEU A 123 19.73 21.53 3.26
CA LEU A 123 19.46 20.12 3.06
C LEU A 123 19.98 19.65 1.69
N ASN A 124 21.03 18.83 1.70
CA ASN A 124 21.47 18.05 0.53
C ASN A 124 21.21 16.56 0.77
N ILE A 125 20.79 15.88 -0.28
CA ILE A 125 20.56 14.43 -0.28
C ILE A 125 21.24 13.85 -1.51
N ASP A 126 22.18 12.93 -1.30
CA ASP A 126 22.91 12.23 -2.36
C ASP A 126 22.57 10.74 -2.37
N ALA A 127 22.34 10.19 -3.57
CA ALA A 127 22.19 8.75 -3.80
C ALA A 127 23.41 8.17 -4.51
N GLU A 128 23.74 6.91 -4.23
CA GLU A 128 24.79 6.20 -4.99
C GLU A 128 24.18 5.41 -6.15
N ALA A 129 24.48 5.84 -7.38
CA ALA A 129 23.92 5.26 -8.61
C ALA A 129 25.00 4.59 -9.47
N ARG A 130 24.60 3.53 -10.18
CA ARG A 130 25.35 2.93 -11.29
C ARG A 130 24.95 3.62 -12.60
N VAL A 131 25.91 3.88 -13.48
CA VAL A 131 25.72 4.64 -14.74
C VAL A 131 25.91 3.72 -15.96
N GLY A 132 25.18 4.00 -17.04
CA GLY A 132 25.35 3.32 -18.33
C GLY A 132 24.83 1.89 -18.37
N SER A 133 25.38 1.07 -19.27
CA SER A 133 24.90 -0.31 -19.55
C SER A 133 24.92 -1.26 -18.35
N ARG A 134 25.69 -0.96 -17.29
CA ARG A 134 25.71 -1.71 -16.02
C ARG A 134 24.46 -1.55 -15.16
N ALA A 135 23.62 -0.55 -15.45
CA ALA A 135 22.35 -0.34 -14.75
C ALA A 135 21.21 -1.21 -15.32
N LEU A 136 21.39 -1.83 -16.50
CA LEU A 136 20.42 -2.76 -17.08
C LEU A 136 20.43 -4.10 -16.32
N PRO A 137 19.26 -4.65 -15.94
CA PRO A 137 19.16 -5.87 -15.13
C PRO A 137 19.34 -7.15 -15.97
N THR A 138 20.51 -7.33 -16.58
CA THR A 138 20.89 -8.61 -17.23
C THR A 138 21.43 -9.59 -16.19
N ILE A 139 21.36 -10.90 -16.45
CA ILE A 139 21.88 -11.94 -15.53
C ILE A 139 23.37 -11.72 -15.21
N PHE A 140 24.16 -11.35 -16.21
CA PHE A 140 25.58 -11.01 -16.05
C PHE A 140 25.77 -9.75 -15.21
N ASN A 141 25.06 -8.66 -15.51
CA ASN A 141 25.14 -7.44 -14.70
C ASN A 141 24.69 -7.69 -13.25
N PHE A 142 23.63 -8.47 -13.03
CA PHE A 142 23.11 -8.78 -11.69
C PHE A 142 24.11 -9.59 -10.86
N THR A 143 24.68 -10.66 -11.43
CA THR A 143 25.69 -11.48 -10.74
C THR A 143 26.98 -10.71 -10.48
N VAL A 144 27.48 -9.95 -11.46
CA VAL A 144 28.64 -9.05 -11.27
C VAL A 144 28.35 -7.97 -10.24
N ASN A 145 27.16 -7.35 -10.26
CA ASN A 145 26.78 -6.32 -9.30
C ASN A 145 26.69 -6.86 -7.86
N ILE A 146 26.10 -8.04 -7.65
CA ILE A 146 26.06 -8.70 -6.32
C ILE A 146 27.47 -9.04 -5.84
N LEU A 147 28.31 -9.61 -6.72
CA LEU A 147 29.65 -10.03 -6.36
C LEU A 147 30.57 -8.81 -6.10
N GLU A 148 30.40 -7.72 -6.86
CA GLU A 148 31.06 -6.43 -6.61
C GLU A 148 30.54 -5.78 -5.31
N ASP A 149 29.23 -5.77 -5.03
CA ASP A 149 28.69 -5.27 -3.75
C ASP A 149 29.19 -6.08 -2.54
N PHE A 150 29.31 -7.40 -2.67
CA PHE A 150 29.88 -8.27 -1.63
C PHE A 150 31.38 -8.04 -1.43
N LEU A 151 32.16 -7.91 -2.51
CA LEU A 151 33.59 -7.59 -2.43
C LEU A 151 33.86 -6.17 -1.94
N ASN A 152 33.01 -5.20 -2.27
CA ASN A 152 33.04 -3.84 -1.73
C ASN A 152 32.73 -3.84 -0.22
N TYR A 153 31.74 -4.63 0.23
CA TYR A 153 31.45 -4.81 1.65
C TYR A 153 32.64 -5.41 2.42
N LEU A 154 33.33 -6.38 1.81
CA LEU A 154 34.59 -6.93 2.32
C LEU A 154 35.83 -6.04 2.11
N HIS A 155 35.66 -4.82 1.57
CA HIS A 155 36.73 -3.84 1.30
C HIS A 155 37.83 -4.33 0.33
N ILE A 156 37.54 -5.33 -0.51
CA ILE A 156 38.49 -5.91 -1.47
C ILE A 156 38.55 -5.12 -2.79
N LEU A 157 37.45 -4.45 -3.17
CA LEU A 157 37.35 -3.62 -4.37
C LEU A 157 36.85 -2.21 -4.05
N PRO A 158 37.24 -1.19 -4.84
CA PRO A 158 36.68 0.15 -4.74
C PRO A 158 35.32 0.25 -5.45
N SER A 159 34.35 0.87 -4.78
CA SER A 159 33.02 1.14 -5.32
C SER A 159 33.07 1.95 -6.63
N ARG A 160 32.43 1.44 -7.69
CA ARG A 160 32.22 2.17 -8.96
C ARG A 160 30.92 2.99 -8.98
N LYS A 161 30.20 3.10 -7.85
CA LYS A 161 28.99 3.92 -7.75
C LYS A 161 29.36 5.40 -7.75
N LYS A 162 28.62 6.23 -8.48
CA LYS A 162 28.81 7.69 -8.49
C LYS A 162 27.76 8.35 -7.59
N PRO A 163 28.12 9.38 -6.80
CA PRO A 163 27.14 10.19 -6.08
C PRO A 163 26.30 10.98 -7.09
N LEU A 164 25.00 10.72 -7.08
CA LEU A 164 23.97 11.45 -7.79
C LEU A 164 23.23 12.31 -6.78
N PRO A 165 23.47 13.63 -6.74
CA PRO A 165 22.71 14.50 -5.88
C PRO A 165 21.23 14.53 -6.31
N ILE A 166 20.37 14.52 -5.31
CA ILE A 166 18.91 14.54 -5.42
C ILE A 166 18.35 15.90 -5.00
N LEU A 167 18.81 16.44 -3.86
CA LEU A 167 18.46 17.77 -3.37
C LEU A 167 19.71 18.62 -3.17
N HIS A 168 19.57 19.93 -3.40
CA HIS A 168 20.67 20.89 -3.48
C HIS A 168 20.42 22.12 -2.58
N GLY A 169 21.04 22.14 -1.40
CA GLY A 169 21.10 23.29 -0.49
C GLY A 169 19.74 23.76 0.04
N VAL A 170 18.74 22.88 0.04
CA VAL A 170 17.34 23.25 0.21
C VAL A 170 17.07 23.76 1.63
N SER A 171 16.50 24.96 1.75
CA SER A 171 16.25 25.65 3.03
C SER A 171 14.86 26.29 3.04
N GLY A 172 14.17 26.31 4.18
CA GLY A 172 12.80 26.83 4.28
C GLY A 172 12.09 26.55 5.61
N ILE A 173 10.91 27.17 5.76
CA ILE A 173 10.05 27.09 6.96
C ILE A 173 8.62 26.70 6.53
N ILE A 174 8.02 25.76 7.26
CA ILE A 174 6.60 25.40 7.15
C ILE A 174 5.93 25.79 8.48
N LYS A 175 5.04 26.77 8.41
CA LYS A 175 4.41 27.39 9.59
C LYS A 175 3.14 26.64 10.02
N PRO A 176 2.86 26.53 11.34
CA PRO A 176 1.61 25.94 11.83
C PRO A 176 0.39 26.81 11.50
N GLY A 177 -0.77 26.20 11.42
CA GLY A 177 -2.04 26.84 11.04
C GLY A 177 -2.14 27.20 9.55
N ARG A 178 -1.19 26.79 8.72
CA ARG A 178 -1.15 27.03 7.26
C ARG A 178 -0.99 25.72 6.50
N MET A 179 -1.53 25.69 5.28
CA MET A 179 -1.47 24.56 4.35
C MET A 179 -0.60 24.94 3.15
N THR A 180 0.49 24.20 2.97
CA THR A 180 1.50 24.45 1.93
C THR A 180 1.35 23.46 0.76
N LEU A 181 1.32 23.98 -0.46
CA LEU A 181 1.30 23.20 -1.69
C LEU A 181 2.73 22.95 -2.20
N LEU A 182 3.12 21.68 -2.35
CA LEU A 182 4.39 21.29 -2.97
C LEU A 182 4.19 21.00 -4.45
N LEU A 183 4.50 21.98 -5.30
CA LEU A 183 4.46 21.87 -6.76
C LEU A 183 5.84 21.58 -7.34
N GLY A 184 5.85 21.02 -8.54
CA GLY A 184 7.07 20.77 -9.31
C GLY A 184 6.83 19.68 -10.36
N PRO A 185 7.49 19.78 -11.53
CA PRO A 185 7.31 18.82 -12.62
C PRO A 185 7.63 17.38 -12.21
N PRO A 186 7.24 16.36 -12.99
CA PRO A 186 7.69 14.98 -12.77
C PRO A 186 9.21 14.91 -12.63
N SER A 187 9.71 14.05 -11.72
CA SER A 187 11.14 13.93 -11.37
C SER A 187 11.80 15.11 -10.62
N SER A 188 11.07 16.17 -10.27
CA SER A 188 11.57 17.29 -9.42
C SER A 188 11.99 16.93 -8.00
N ARG A 189 11.76 15.67 -7.56
CA ARG A 189 12.14 15.08 -6.26
C ARG A 189 11.25 15.45 -5.06
N LYS A 190 9.99 15.85 -5.31
CA LYS A 190 8.96 16.14 -4.29
C LYS A 190 8.88 15.08 -3.18
N THR A 191 8.73 13.82 -3.56
CA THR A 191 8.72 12.65 -2.67
C THR A 191 9.96 12.58 -1.77
N THR A 192 11.16 12.86 -2.29
CA THR A 192 12.40 12.82 -1.50
C THR A 192 12.43 13.92 -0.44
N LEU A 193 11.95 15.13 -0.77
CA LEU A 193 11.81 16.22 0.21
C LEU A 193 10.80 15.84 1.30
N LEU A 194 9.61 15.36 0.94
CA LEU A 194 8.59 14.95 1.93
C LEU A 194 9.07 13.80 2.84
N LEU A 195 9.79 12.80 2.29
CA LEU A 195 10.38 11.71 3.07
C LEU A 195 11.47 12.21 4.02
N ALA A 196 12.29 13.19 3.62
CA ALA A 196 13.28 13.80 4.49
C ALA A 196 12.61 14.58 5.65
N LEU A 197 11.59 15.38 5.35
CA LEU A 197 10.83 16.14 6.36
C LEU A 197 10.07 15.25 7.34
N ALA A 198 9.58 14.09 6.90
CA ALA A 198 8.91 13.09 7.76
C ALA A 198 9.88 12.16 8.52
N GLY A 199 11.20 12.33 8.37
CA GLY A 199 12.22 11.44 8.96
C GLY A 199 12.15 10.00 8.43
N LYS A 200 11.70 9.81 7.18
CA LYS A 200 11.46 8.52 6.50
C LYS A 200 12.36 8.29 5.29
N LEU A 201 13.42 9.08 5.14
CA LEU A 201 14.40 8.88 4.10
C LEU A 201 15.12 7.53 4.26
N ASP A 202 15.49 6.91 3.13
CA ASP A 202 16.25 5.67 3.13
C ASP A 202 17.65 5.87 3.73
N LYS A 203 18.13 4.87 4.49
CA LYS A 203 19.42 4.92 5.21
C LYS A 203 20.62 4.82 4.28
N ASP A 204 20.41 4.31 3.07
CA ASP A 204 21.44 4.21 2.02
C ASP A 204 21.72 5.58 1.37
N LEU A 205 20.94 6.62 1.68
CA LEU A 205 21.12 7.98 1.17
C LEU A 205 21.97 8.82 2.12
N LYS A 206 22.93 9.56 1.55
CA LYS A 206 23.78 10.50 2.32
C LYS A 206 23.04 11.81 2.48
N VAL A 207 22.80 12.21 3.73
CA VAL A 207 22.11 13.45 4.10
C VAL A 207 23.11 14.43 4.72
N SER A 208 23.03 15.69 4.33
CA SER A 208 23.68 16.81 5.02
C SER A 208 22.70 17.98 5.13
N GLY A 209 22.99 18.92 6.04
CA GLY A 209 22.02 19.94 6.46
C GLY A 209 21.30 19.54 7.75
N ARG A 210 20.24 20.28 8.10
CA ARG A 210 19.46 20.07 9.33
C ARG A 210 17.98 20.14 9.04
N VAL A 211 17.19 19.35 9.76
CA VAL A 211 15.73 19.49 9.84
C VAL A 211 15.36 19.52 11.33
N THR A 212 14.55 20.49 11.74
CA THR A 212 14.13 20.66 13.14
C THR A 212 12.62 20.91 13.23
N TYR A 213 12.00 20.41 14.30
CA TYR A 213 10.60 20.70 14.64
C TYR A 213 10.60 21.52 15.93
N ASN A 214 10.02 22.73 15.92
CA ASN A 214 10.11 23.68 17.04
C ASN A 214 11.55 23.86 17.58
N GLY A 215 12.55 23.85 16.69
CA GLY A 215 13.97 23.94 17.04
C GLY A 215 14.62 22.67 17.61
N HIS A 216 13.87 21.57 17.81
CA HIS A 216 14.41 20.27 18.21
C HIS A 216 14.89 19.47 17.00
N GLY A 217 16.08 18.87 17.08
CA GLY A 217 16.61 17.99 16.04
C GLY A 217 15.83 16.67 15.92
N MET A 218 15.85 16.06 14.74
CA MET A 218 15.14 14.79 14.45
C MET A 218 15.49 13.62 15.40
N ASP A 219 16.66 13.65 16.04
CA ASP A 219 17.10 12.65 17.01
C ASP A 219 16.57 12.89 18.44
N GLU A 220 16.02 14.07 18.75
CA GLU A 220 15.48 14.41 20.09
C GLU A 220 14.08 13.81 20.34
N PHE A 221 13.37 13.39 19.29
CA PHE A 221 11.99 12.88 19.34
C PHE A 221 11.78 11.73 18.33
N VAL A 222 10.54 11.28 18.11
CA VAL A 222 10.21 10.27 17.10
C VAL A 222 9.45 10.92 15.93
N PRO A 223 10.13 11.22 14.80
CA PRO A 223 9.52 11.96 13.68
C PRO A 223 8.35 11.23 13.04
N GLN A 224 8.46 9.90 12.89
CA GLN A 224 7.46 9.05 12.23
C GLN A 224 6.20 8.81 13.09
N ARG A 225 6.19 9.34 14.32
CA ARG A 225 5.04 9.34 15.25
C ARG A 225 4.49 10.75 15.50
N THR A 226 5.34 11.76 15.38
CA THR A 226 4.98 13.19 15.50
C THR A 226 4.34 13.70 14.20
N SER A 227 4.84 13.22 13.06
CA SER A 227 4.33 13.48 11.73
C SER A 227 3.74 12.22 11.08
N ALA A 228 2.74 12.43 10.22
CA ALA A 228 2.18 11.39 9.36
C ALA A 228 2.61 11.64 7.91
N TYR A 229 3.11 10.60 7.25
CA TYR A 229 3.46 10.64 5.82
C TYR A 229 2.48 9.76 5.03
N ILE A 230 1.73 10.36 4.13
CA ILE A 230 0.79 9.67 3.24
C ILE A 230 1.51 9.38 1.93
N SER A 231 1.76 8.08 1.70
CA SER A 231 2.51 7.56 0.56
C SER A 231 1.72 7.62 -0.74
N GLN A 232 2.41 7.84 -1.86
CA GLN A 232 1.85 7.67 -3.20
C GLN A 232 1.28 6.25 -3.43
N ASN A 233 1.94 5.22 -2.90
CA ASN A 233 1.58 3.80 -3.05
C ASN A 233 0.51 3.35 -2.04
N ASP A 234 -0.59 2.80 -2.54
CA ASP A 234 -1.74 2.29 -1.76
C ASP A 234 -1.55 0.82 -1.30
N LEU A 235 -0.63 0.57 -0.37
CA LEU A 235 -0.41 -0.78 0.17
C LEU A 235 -1.34 -1.07 1.36
N HIS A 236 -2.29 -1.99 1.21
CA HIS A 236 -3.26 -2.39 2.24
C HIS A 236 -3.31 -3.92 2.41
N ILE A 237 -4.13 -4.42 3.33
CA ILE A 237 -4.41 -5.86 3.46
C ILE A 237 -5.77 -6.11 2.80
N GLY A 238 -5.78 -6.79 1.66
CA GLY A 238 -6.96 -6.92 0.81
C GLY A 238 -8.14 -7.63 1.47
N GLU A 239 -7.86 -8.54 2.41
CA GLU A 239 -8.87 -9.31 3.14
C GLU A 239 -9.47 -8.56 4.35
N MET A 240 -9.08 -7.31 4.61
CA MET A 240 -9.71 -6.44 5.62
C MET A 240 -10.77 -5.54 4.98
N THR A 241 -11.75 -5.06 5.76
CA THR A 241 -12.66 -4.00 5.29
C THR A 241 -12.03 -2.61 5.46
N VAL A 242 -12.62 -1.60 4.82
CA VAL A 242 -12.22 -0.19 4.97
C VAL A 242 -12.27 0.24 6.45
N ARG A 243 -13.39 -0.03 7.14
CA ARG A 243 -13.59 0.28 8.57
C ARG A 243 -12.60 -0.44 9.45
N GLU A 244 -12.36 -1.74 9.23
CA GLU A 244 -11.41 -2.52 10.02
C GLU A 244 -9.96 -2.05 9.82
N THR A 245 -9.60 -1.60 8.62
CA THR A 245 -8.28 -1.07 8.31
C THR A 245 -8.03 0.24 9.07
N LEU A 246 -9.00 1.15 9.03
CA LEU A 246 -8.97 2.41 9.80
C LEU A 246 -8.98 2.16 11.32
N ALA A 247 -9.84 1.26 11.82
CA ALA A 247 -9.92 0.91 13.24
C ALA A 247 -8.65 0.23 13.76
N PHE A 248 -8.01 -0.61 12.95
CA PHE A 248 -6.70 -1.21 13.29
C PHE A 248 -5.60 -0.14 13.34
N SER A 249 -5.60 0.81 12.39
CA SER A 249 -4.68 1.96 12.41
C SER A 249 -4.89 2.83 13.65
N ALA A 250 -6.12 3.26 13.92
CA ALA A 250 -6.51 4.02 15.12
C ALA A 250 -5.92 3.40 16.39
N ARG A 251 -6.18 2.11 16.56
CA ARG A 251 -5.79 1.35 17.74
C ARG A 251 -4.28 1.17 17.87
N CYS A 252 -3.53 1.09 16.78
CA CYS A 252 -2.06 1.05 16.84
C CYS A 252 -1.46 2.43 17.10
N GLN A 253 -2.07 3.49 16.57
CA GLN A 253 -1.56 4.86 16.69
C GLN A 253 -1.90 5.52 18.04
N GLY A 254 -3.03 5.17 18.65
CA GLY A 254 -3.49 5.69 19.94
C GLY A 254 -3.87 7.19 19.92
N VAL A 255 -4.54 7.65 20.99
CA VAL A 255 -4.88 9.07 21.20
C VAL A 255 -3.67 10.01 21.38
N GLY A 256 -2.49 9.47 21.66
CA GLY A 256 -1.30 10.28 21.95
C GLY A 256 -1.52 11.17 23.18
N THR A 257 -1.24 12.46 23.05
CA THR A 257 -1.39 13.44 24.15
C THR A 257 -2.81 14.01 24.27
N LYS A 258 -3.76 13.61 23.41
CA LYS A 258 -5.15 14.10 23.45
C LYS A 258 -5.86 13.76 24.77
N TYR A 259 -5.53 12.63 25.41
CA TYR A 259 -6.07 12.26 26.73
C TYR A 259 -5.63 13.23 27.86
N GLU A 260 -4.35 13.63 27.85
CA GLU A 260 -3.79 14.57 28.83
C GLU A 260 -4.42 15.96 28.65
N ILE A 261 -4.59 16.40 27.39
CA ILE A 261 -5.30 17.64 27.05
C ILE A 261 -6.76 17.58 27.51
N LEU A 262 -7.47 16.46 27.31
CA LEU A 262 -8.85 16.29 27.79
C LEU A 262 -8.96 16.38 29.32
N ALA A 263 -8.01 15.78 30.03
CA ALA A 263 -8.00 15.79 31.49
C ALA A 263 -7.75 17.19 32.06
N GLU A 264 -6.84 17.96 31.46
CA GLU A 264 -6.56 19.35 31.81
C GLU A 264 -7.73 20.28 31.42
N LEU A 265 -8.31 20.12 30.22
CA LEU A 265 -9.50 20.85 29.79
C LEU A 265 -10.65 20.64 30.77
N SER A 266 -10.97 19.38 31.09
CA SER A 266 -12.03 19.05 32.05
C SER A 266 -11.74 19.57 33.45
N ARG A 267 -10.46 19.66 33.87
CA ARG A 267 -10.06 20.30 35.14
C ARG A 267 -10.38 21.79 35.13
N ARG A 268 -9.94 22.52 34.10
CA ARG A 268 -10.18 23.98 33.97
C ARG A 268 -11.65 24.33 33.80
N GLU A 269 -12.43 23.55 33.07
CA GLU A 269 -13.88 23.72 32.97
C GLU A 269 -14.56 23.70 34.35
N LYS A 270 -14.08 22.85 35.26
CA LYS A 270 -14.59 22.80 36.65
C LYS A 270 -14.17 24.02 37.47
N GLU A 271 -12.91 24.45 37.33
CA GLU A 271 -12.37 25.61 38.03
C GLU A 271 -13.04 26.92 37.58
N ALA A 272 -13.43 27.00 36.30
CA ALA A 272 -14.14 28.13 35.70
C ALA A 272 -15.68 28.01 35.73
N ASN A 273 -16.24 26.91 36.24
CA ASN A 273 -17.67 26.60 36.27
C ASN A 273 -18.37 26.69 34.88
N ILE A 274 -17.74 26.12 33.85
CA ILE A 274 -18.21 26.14 32.46
C ILE A 274 -18.88 24.80 32.09
N LYS A 275 -20.19 24.81 31.78
CA LYS A 275 -20.90 23.66 31.18
C LYS A 275 -20.59 23.57 29.67
N PRO A 276 -20.02 22.46 29.16
CA PRO A 276 -19.84 22.24 27.73
C PRO A 276 -21.15 21.82 27.03
N ASP A 277 -21.17 21.94 25.70
CA ASP A 277 -22.22 21.37 24.84
C ASP A 277 -22.22 19.82 24.96
N PRO A 278 -23.34 19.15 25.30
CA PRO A 278 -23.36 17.71 25.60
C PRO A 278 -22.89 16.81 24.45
N ASP A 279 -23.29 17.10 23.20
CA ASP A 279 -22.90 16.27 22.04
C ASP A 279 -21.40 16.44 21.74
N ILE A 280 -20.89 17.68 21.84
CA ILE A 280 -19.46 17.98 21.73
C ILE A 280 -18.66 17.36 22.87
N ASP A 281 -19.24 17.27 24.06
CA ASP A 281 -18.62 16.64 25.22
C ASP A 281 -18.48 15.13 25.07
N ILE A 282 -19.54 14.45 24.64
CA ILE A 282 -19.47 13.03 24.31
C ILE A 282 -18.50 12.78 23.16
N PHE A 283 -18.56 13.56 22.07
CA PHE A 283 -17.64 13.39 20.93
C PHE A 283 -16.16 13.56 21.33
N MET A 284 -15.81 14.63 22.05
CA MET A 284 -14.43 14.86 22.46
C MET A 284 -13.96 13.79 23.45
N LYS A 285 -14.80 13.41 24.42
CA LYS A 285 -14.48 12.34 25.38
C LYS A 285 -14.36 10.98 24.73
N SER A 286 -15.22 10.63 23.78
CA SER A 286 -15.18 9.33 23.10
C SER A 286 -14.00 9.23 22.13
N ALA A 287 -13.64 10.33 21.47
CA ALA A 287 -12.48 10.39 20.59
C ALA A 287 -11.14 10.40 21.33
N TRP A 288 -11.03 11.03 22.51
CA TRP A 288 -9.74 11.27 23.18
C TRP A 288 -9.48 10.37 24.40
N ASN A 289 -10.33 9.39 24.70
CA ASN A 289 -10.22 8.50 25.87
C ASN A 289 -9.74 7.07 25.53
N GLU A 290 -8.83 6.56 26.36
CA GLU A 290 -8.19 5.25 26.16
C GLU A 290 -9.16 4.07 26.24
N GLY A 291 -9.31 3.36 25.10
CA GLY A 291 -9.93 2.02 25.04
C GLY A 291 -10.98 1.78 23.94
N GLN A 292 -11.67 2.81 23.45
CA GLN A 292 -12.68 2.71 22.36
C GLN A 292 -12.45 3.66 21.17
N GLU A 293 -11.32 4.37 21.18
CA GLU A 293 -10.80 5.29 20.14
C GLU A 293 -11.03 4.83 18.69
N ALA A 294 -10.95 3.51 18.48
CA ALA A 294 -10.91 2.87 17.17
C ALA A 294 -12.23 2.85 16.39
N ASN A 295 -13.38 3.10 17.02
CA ASN A 295 -14.66 3.18 16.30
C ASN A 295 -15.04 4.64 16.02
N VAL A 296 -14.91 5.52 17.02
CA VAL A 296 -15.30 6.94 16.96
C VAL A 296 -14.53 7.71 15.88
N ILE A 297 -13.20 7.73 15.95
CA ILE A 297 -12.38 8.51 15.00
C ILE A 297 -12.45 7.87 13.62
N THR A 298 -12.57 6.54 13.55
CA THR A 298 -12.76 5.80 12.30
C THR A 298 -14.06 6.20 11.61
N ASP A 299 -15.19 6.23 12.32
CA ASP A 299 -16.49 6.56 11.73
C ASP A 299 -16.55 8.04 11.31
N TYR A 300 -15.99 8.96 12.11
CA TYR A 300 -15.79 10.36 11.72
C TYR A 300 -14.91 10.50 10.45
N THR A 301 -13.81 9.74 10.36
CA THR A 301 -12.92 9.78 9.19
C THR A 301 -13.54 9.13 7.95
N LEU A 302 -14.33 8.07 8.12
CA LEU A 302 -15.12 7.46 7.05
C LEU A 302 -16.10 8.48 6.47
N LYS A 303 -16.73 9.30 7.33
CA LYS A 303 -17.66 10.36 6.91
C LYS A 303 -16.98 11.50 6.16
N ILE A 304 -15.93 12.09 6.73
CA ILE A 304 -15.16 13.18 6.09
C ILE A 304 -14.63 12.76 4.72
N LEU A 305 -14.10 11.55 4.60
CA LEU A 305 -13.52 11.06 3.35
C LEU A 305 -14.57 10.46 2.40
N GLY A 306 -15.87 10.51 2.71
CA GLY A 306 -16.94 9.96 1.85
C GLY A 306 -16.79 8.46 1.57
N LEU A 307 -16.31 7.71 2.57
CA LEU A 307 -16.05 6.27 2.50
C LEU A 307 -17.15 5.42 3.15
N GLU A 308 -18.20 6.04 3.72
CA GLU A 308 -19.30 5.36 4.43
C GLU A 308 -19.94 4.23 3.61
N ILE A 309 -20.24 4.49 2.33
CA ILE A 309 -20.87 3.54 1.40
C ILE A 309 -20.05 2.25 1.25
N CYS A 310 -18.72 2.34 1.34
CA CYS A 310 -17.80 1.21 1.22
C CYS A 310 -17.15 0.81 2.56
N ALA A 311 -17.63 1.32 3.70
CA ALA A 311 -16.97 1.14 4.99
C ALA A 311 -16.80 -0.34 5.36
N ASP A 312 -17.82 -1.16 5.08
CA ASP A 312 -17.82 -2.59 5.40
C ASP A 312 -17.53 -3.49 4.18
N THR A 313 -17.09 -2.90 3.06
CA THR A 313 -16.59 -3.61 1.87
C THR A 313 -15.13 -4.01 2.06
N LEU A 314 -14.73 -5.18 1.53
CA LEU A 314 -13.33 -5.59 1.48
C LEU A 314 -12.49 -4.61 0.64
N VAL A 315 -11.28 -4.30 1.10
CA VAL A 315 -10.35 -3.43 0.37
C VAL A 315 -9.94 -4.06 -0.96
N GLY A 316 -9.74 -5.38 -0.97
CA GLY A 316 -9.29 -6.14 -2.15
C GLY A 316 -7.81 -5.95 -2.48
N ASP A 317 -7.34 -6.74 -3.44
CA ASP A 317 -5.99 -6.72 -3.98
C ASP A 317 -6.04 -6.93 -5.51
N GLU A 318 -4.97 -7.42 -6.13
CA GLU A 318 -4.92 -7.69 -7.58
C GLU A 318 -5.75 -8.93 -7.99
N MET A 319 -6.03 -9.84 -7.05
CA MET A 319 -6.75 -11.11 -7.26
C MET A 319 -8.18 -11.06 -6.73
N ILE A 320 -8.39 -10.35 -5.62
CA ILE A 320 -9.67 -10.16 -4.94
C ILE A 320 -10.19 -8.76 -5.29
N ARG A 321 -11.28 -8.69 -6.06
CA ARG A 321 -11.97 -7.41 -6.33
C ARG A 321 -12.45 -6.79 -5.02
N GLY A 322 -12.13 -5.53 -4.81
CA GLY A 322 -12.60 -4.73 -3.67
C GLY A 322 -12.98 -3.31 -4.07
N ILE A 323 -12.56 -2.33 -3.29
CA ILE A 323 -12.87 -0.92 -3.51
C ILE A 323 -12.19 -0.33 -4.75
N SER A 324 -12.77 0.73 -5.32
CA SER A 324 -12.19 1.44 -6.46
C SER A 324 -10.86 2.12 -6.11
N GLY A 325 -10.01 2.39 -7.11
CA GLY A 325 -8.71 3.06 -6.90
C GLY A 325 -8.83 4.39 -6.15
N GLY A 326 -9.84 5.22 -6.48
CA GLY A 326 -10.10 6.47 -5.77
C GLY A 326 -10.59 6.30 -4.33
N GLN A 327 -11.37 5.25 -4.03
CA GLN A 327 -11.70 4.90 -2.64
C GLN A 327 -10.46 4.39 -1.89
N ARG A 328 -9.58 3.63 -2.55
CA ARG A 328 -8.34 3.12 -1.98
C ARG A 328 -7.35 4.24 -1.63
N LYS A 329 -7.22 5.25 -2.48
CA LYS A 329 -6.39 6.45 -2.22
C LYS A 329 -6.91 7.27 -1.04
N ARG A 330 -8.25 7.39 -0.93
CA ARG A 330 -8.91 7.98 0.25
C ARG A 330 -8.67 7.14 1.51
N LEU A 331 -8.74 5.82 1.45
CA LEU A 331 -8.37 4.94 2.57
C LEU A 331 -6.90 5.10 2.99
N THR A 332 -5.95 5.21 2.05
CA THR A 332 -4.53 5.49 2.37
C THR A 332 -4.36 6.82 3.13
N THR A 333 -5.15 7.83 2.76
CA THR A 333 -5.19 9.14 3.42
C THR A 333 -5.78 9.02 4.84
N GLY A 334 -6.93 8.35 4.97
CA GLY A 334 -7.60 8.11 6.25
C GLY A 334 -6.79 7.27 7.22
N GLU A 335 -6.11 6.21 6.76
CA GLU A 335 -5.30 5.32 7.61
C GLU A 335 -4.25 6.12 8.40
N MET A 336 -3.70 7.19 7.80
CA MET A 336 -2.75 8.08 8.47
C MET A 336 -3.44 9.21 9.26
N MET A 337 -4.51 9.81 8.73
CA MET A 337 -5.24 10.93 9.36
C MET A 337 -5.98 10.56 10.66
N VAL A 338 -6.38 9.31 10.84
CA VAL A 338 -7.00 8.81 12.09
C VAL A 338 -6.07 8.94 13.31
N GLY A 339 -4.77 9.12 13.09
CA GLY A 339 -3.77 9.25 14.15
C GLY A 339 -3.83 10.55 14.98
N PRO A 340 -2.93 10.69 15.97
CA PRO A 340 -2.76 11.91 16.75
C PRO A 340 -1.75 12.89 16.12
N ALA A 341 -1.18 12.57 14.95
CA ALA A 341 -0.16 13.39 14.29
C ALA A 341 -0.70 14.76 13.89
N ARG A 342 0.13 15.81 14.09
CA ARG A 342 -0.24 17.21 13.78
C ARG A 342 0.49 17.78 12.57
N ALA A 343 1.63 17.19 12.19
CA ALA A 343 2.33 17.48 10.95
C ALA A 343 1.96 16.43 9.88
N LEU A 344 1.38 16.85 8.77
CA LEU A 344 0.91 16.00 7.68
C LEU A 344 1.77 16.24 6.42
N PHE A 345 2.42 15.20 5.93
CA PHE A 345 3.17 15.21 4.67
C PHE A 345 2.46 14.29 3.67
N MET A 346 1.87 14.87 2.64
CA MET A 346 0.94 14.17 1.74
C MET A 346 1.53 14.10 0.34
N ASP A 347 1.87 12.91 -0.13
CA ASP A 347 2.52 12.72 -1.43
C ASP A 347 1.52 12.27 -2.51
N GLU A 348 1.24 13.19 -3.44
CA GLU A 348 0.37 12.99 -4.62
C GLU A 348 -0.99 12.38 -4.26
N ILE A 349 -1.74 13.04 -3.36
CA ILE A 349 -3.02 12.51 -2.85
C ILE A 349 -4.18 12.56 -3.85
N SER A 350 -4.09 13.38 -4.91
CA SER A 350 -5.12 13.50 -5.95
C SER A 350 -5.06 12.43 -7.04
N THR A 351 -4.03 11.59 -7.08
CA THR A 351 -3.87 10.58 -8.16
C THR A 351 -5.01 9.57 -8.15
N GLY A 352 -5.80 9.52 -9.22
CA GLY A 352 -6.94 8.61 -9.33
C GLY A 352 -8.25 9.13 -8.71
N LEU A 353 -8.31 10.41 -8.34
CA LEU A 353 -9.52 11.11 -7.92
C LEU A 353 -10.02 12.06 -9.01
N ASP A 354 -11.34 12.31 -9.03
CA ASP A 354 -11.93 13.42 -9.77
C ASP A 354 -11.69 14.77 -9.07
N SER A 355 -11.85 15.87 -9.81
CA SER A 355 -11.61 17.23 -9.31
C SER A 355 -12.52 17.60 -8.13
N SER A 356 -13.80 17.25 -8.19
CA SER A 356 -14.79 17.45 -7.11
C SER A 356 -14.37 16.76 -5.81
N THR A 357 -14.10 15.45 -5.88
CA THR A 357 -13.65 14.66 -4.72
C THR A 357 -12.31 15.18 -4.18
N THR A 358 -11.40 15.61 -5.06
CA THR A 358 -10.11 16.21 -4.67
C THR A 358 -10.32 17.50 -3.88
N TYR A 359 -11.19 18.40 -4.36
CA TYR A 359 -11.53 19.66 -3.68
C TYR A 359 -12.12 19.40 -2.28
N GLN A 360 -13.10 18.49 -2.16
CA GLN A 360 -13.74 18.16 -0.88
C GLN A 360 -12.73 17.65 0.17
N ILE A 361 -11.82 16.75 -0.22
CA ILE A 361 -10.77 16.23 0.68
C ILE A 361 -9.81 17.35 1.08
N VAL A 362 -9.31 18.13 0.13
CA VAL A 362 -8.35 19.21 0.42
C VAL A 362 -9.00 20.30 1.29
N ASN A 363 -10.27 20.64 1.07
CA ASN A 363 -10.99 21.59 1.92
C ASN A 363 -11.23 21.03 3.33
N SER A 364 -11.56 19.74 3.48
CA SER A 364 -11.71 19.09 4.79
C SER A 364 -10.38 19.06 5.58
N ILE A 365 -9.27 18.85 4.89
CA ILE A 365 -7.91 18.96 5.47
C ILE A 365 -7.63 20.42 5.86
N ARG A 366 -7.91 21.39 4.97
CA ARG A 366 -7.74 22.83 5.23
C ARG A 366 -8.49 23.27 6.48
N GLN A 367 -9.78 22.93 6.61
CA GLN A 367 -10.59 23.20 7.80
C GLN A 367 -9.91 22.63 9.06
N SER A 368 -9.47 21.37 9.02
CA SER A 368 -8.78 20.72 10.13
C SER A 368 -7.47 21.43 10.52
N ILE A 369 -6.67 21.86 9.53
CA ILE A 369 -5.37 22.53 9.72
C ILE A 369 -5.54 23.96 10.24
N HIS A 370 -6.40 24.77 9.63
CA HIS A 370 -6.65 26.16 10.01
C HIS A 370 -7.28 26.26 11.41
N ILE A 371 -8.25 25.39 11.72
CA ILE A 371 -8.98 25.45 13.00
C ILE A 371 -8.12 24.88 14.14
N LEU A 372 -7.60 23.67 13.99
CA LEU A 372 -6.84 22.98 15.05
C LEU A 372 -5.34 23.34 15.10
N GLN A 373 -4.89 24.31 14.29
CA GLN A 373 -3.50 24.77 14.17
C GLN A 373 -2.49 23.65 13.84
N GLY A 374 -2.90 22.72 12.97
CA GLY A 374 -2.01 21.69 12.42
C GLY A 374 -1.04 22.26 11.39
N THR A 375 -0.22 21.39 10.80
CA THR A 375 0.78 21.77 9.80
C THR A 375 0.71 20.79 8.64
N ALA A 376 0.55 21.26 7.40
CA ALA A 376 0.39 20.36 6.25
C ALA A 376 1.23 20.81 5.04
N VAL A 377 1.96 19.86 4.45
CA VAL A 377 2.55 19.99 3.12
C VAL A 377 1.95 18.93 2.21
N ILE A 378 1.26 19.36 1.15
CA ILE A 378 0.56 18.48 0.20
C ILE A 378 1.19 18.64 -1.17
N SER A 379 1.71 17.55 -1.72
CA SER A 379 2.13 17.47 -3.12
C SER A 379 0.95 17.09 -3.99
N LEU A 380 0.64 17.91 -4.99
CA LEU A 380 -0.36 17.66 -6.03
C LEU A 380 0.31 17.84 -7.39
N LEU A 381 0.03 16.94 -8.34
CA LEU A 381 0.64 17.03 -9.67
C LEU A 381 0.02 18.15 -10.51
N GLN A 382 -1.30 18.17 -10.68
CA GLN A 382 -2.03 19.18 -11.45
C GLN A 382 -3.36 19.50 -10.73
N PRO A 383 -3.36 20.40 -9.73
CA PRO A 383 -4.59 20.81 -9.05
C PRO A 383 -5.44 21.72 -9.94
N ALA A 384 -6.76 21.51 -9.94
CA ALA A 384 -7.70 22.46 -10.53
C ALA A 384 -7.63 23.83 -9.82
N PRO A 385 -7.98 24.95 -10.48
CA PRO A 385 -7.89 26.29 -9.88
C PRO A 385 -8.58 26.39 -8.50
N GLU A 386 -9.79 25.86 -8.39
CA GLU A 386 -10.56 25.78 -7.15
C GLU A 386 -9.81 25.06 -6.01
N THR A 387 -9.03 24.03 -6.33
CA THR A 387 -8.20 23.30 -5.36
C THR A 387 -6.90 24.04 -5.05
N TYR A 388 -6.31 24.72 -6.04
CA TYR A 388 -5.11 25.54 -5.88
C TYR A 388 -5.36 26.73 -4.94
N ASP A 389 -6.53 27.36 -5.02
CA ASP A 389 -6.90 28.51 -4.20
C ASP A 389 -7.20 28.17 -2.72
N LEU A 390 -7.28 26.88 -2.36
CA LEU A 390 -7.38 26.43 -0.98
C LEU A 390 -6.06 26.54 -0.20
N PHE A 391 -4.92 26.75 -0.87
CA PHE A 391 -3.59 26.75 -0.26
C PHE A 391 -3.11 28.16 0.12
N ASP A 392 -2.46 28.25 1.28
CA ASP A 392 -1.92 29.50 1.81
C ASP A 392 -0.52 29.81 1.24
N ASP A 393 0.33 28.78 1.16
CA ASP A 393 1.73 28.86 0.74
C ASP A 393 2.04 27.85 -0.38
N ILE A 394 3.07 28.13 -1.18
CA ILE A 394 3.61 27.24 -2.20
C ILE A 394 5.10 27.00 -1.92
N ILE A 395 5.53 25.75 -2.11
CA ILE A 395 6.92 25.37 -2.36
C ILE A 395 6.99 24.87 -3.80
N LEU A 396 7.72 25.56 -4.67
CA LEU A 396 7.96 25.14 -6.04
C LEU A 396 9.37 24.53 -6.15
N LEU A 397 9.42 23.24 -6.49
CA LEU A 397 10.64 22.44 -6.56
C LEU A 397 10.97 22.09 -8.03
N SER A 398 12.19 22.37 -8.47
CA SER A 398 12.69 21.95 -9.80
C SER A 398 14.16 21.57 -9.74
N ASP A 399 14.55 20.50 -10.43
CA ASP A 399 15.90 19.90 -10.41
C ASP A 399 16.56 19.77 -9.02
N GLY A 400 15.76 19.52 -7.98
CA GLY A 400 16.22 19.37 -6.60
C GLY A 400 16.56 20.68 -5.87
N LYS A 401 16.23 21.85 -6.45
CA LYS A 401 16.29 23.17 -5.83
C LYS A 401 14.88 23.73 -5.59
N ILE A 402 14.71 24.53 -4.54
CA ILE A 402 13.52 25.37 -4.36
C ILE A 402 13.67 26.60 -5.25
N VAL A 403 12.71 26.77 -6.16
CA VAL A 403 12.57 27.91 -7.09
C VAL A 403 11.82 29.06 -6.42
N TYR A 404 10.82 28.74 -5.58
CA TYR A 404 10.04 29.70 -4.81
C TYR A 404 9.49 29.03 -3.54
N GLN A 405 9.48 29.76 -2.42
CA GLN A 405 8.77 29.36 -1.21
C GLN A 405 8.09 30.56 -0.53
N GLY A 406 6.78 30.52 -0.35
CA GLY A 406 6.04 31.58 0.35
C GLY A 406 4.58 31.66 -0.06
N PRO A 407 3.90 32.78 0.23
CA PRO A 407 2.47 32.94 -0.02
C PRO A 407 2.08 32.67 -1.48
N ARG A 408 0.92 32.02 -1.69
CA ARG A 408 0.35 31.74 -3.02
C ARG A 408 0.20 32.99 -3.89
N GLU A 409 -0.13 34.13 -3.26
CA GLU A 409 -0.50 35.37 -3.96
C GLU A 409 0.69 36.04 -4.66
N ASN A 410 1.88 36.00 -4.05
CA ASN A 410 3.10 36.64 -4.58
C ASN A 410 3.86 35.77 -5.61
N VAL A 411 3.43 34.55 -5.89
CA VAL A 411 4.17 33.65 -6.80
C VAL A 411 4.19 34.17 -8.24
N LEU A 412 3.08 34.78 -8.70
CA LEU A 412 3.00 35.34 -10.05
C LEU A 412 3.88 36.58 -10.20
N GLU A 413 3.93 37.44 -9.17
CA GLU A 413 4.80 38.63 -9.11
C GLU A 413 6.28 38.25 -9.25
N PHE A 414 6.72 37.17 -8.59
CA PHE A 414 8.09 36.65 -8.73
C PHE A 414 8.40 36.22 -10.18
N PHE A 415 7.49 35.52 -10.86
CA PHE A 415 7.70 35.12 -12.25
C PHE A 415 7.61 36.28 -13.23
N GLU A 416 6.74 37.27 -13.00
CA GLU A 416 6.67 38.50 -13.80
C GLU A 416 7.95 39.34 -13.65
N TYR A 417 8.52 39.44 -12.44
CA TYR A 417 9.84 40.04 -12.21
C TYR A 417 10.93 39.35 -13.04
N MET A 418 10.91 38.01 -13.11
CA MET A 418 11.80 37.20 -13.95
C MET A 418 11.51 37.27 -15.46
N GLY A 419 10.46 38.00 -15.88
CA GLY A 419 10.11 38.21 -17.30
C GLY A 419 9.09 37.24 -17.88
N PHE A 420 8.49 36.34 -17.07
CA PHE A 420 7.49 35.37 -17.49
C PHE A 420 6.08 35.76 -17.07
N LYS A 421 5.09 35.62 -17.96
CA LYS A 421 3.70 35.99 -17.66
C LYS A 421 2.72 34.84 -17.89
N CYS A 422 1.87 34.57 -16.90
CA CYS A 422 0.82 33.55 -16.99
C CYS A 422 -0.31 34.01 -17.95
N PRO A 423 -0.70 33.21 -18.97
CA PRO A 423 -1.84 33.52 -19.83
C PRO A 423 -3.18 33.40 -19.07
N GLN A 424 -4.15 34.26 -19.40
CA GLN A 424 -5.46 34.32 -18.70
C GLN A 424 -6.28 33.03 -18.71
N ARG A 425 -6.08 32.14 -19.70
CA ARG A 425 -6.80 30.85 -19.81
C ARG A 425 -6.01 29.65 -19.28
N LYS A 426 -4.81 29.87 -18.73
CA LYS A 426 -3.94 28.82 -18.19
C LYS A 426 -4.14 28.75 -16.66
N GLY A 427 -4.22 27.53 -16.10
CA GLY A 427 -4.19 27.35 -14.66
C GLY A 427 -2.82 27.74 -14.09
N VAL A 428 -2.79 28.47 -12.97
CA VAL A 428 -1.53 28.94 -12.37
C VAL A 428 -0.62 27.76 -12.01
N ALA A 429 -1.17 26.67 -11.45
CA ALA A 429 -0.39 25.48 -11.10
C ALA A 429 0.25 24.76 -12.30
N ASP A 430 -0.35 24.84 -13.48
CA ASP A 430 0.23 24.31 -14.73
C ASP A 430 1.34 25.24 -15.23
N PHE A 431 1.08 26.55 -15.24
CA PHE A 431 2.08 27.58 -15.58
C PHE A 431 3.34 27.44 -14.71
N LEU A 432 3.20 27.30 -13.40
CA LEU A 432 4.32 27.17 -12.45
C LEU A 432 5.18 25.92 -12.70
N GLN A 433 4.63 24.86 -13.29
CA GLN A 433 5.41 23.67 -13.66
C GLN A 433 6.08 23.86 -15.03
N GLU A 434 5.34 24.33 -16.02
CA GLU A 434 5.84 24.50 -17.39
C GLU A 434 6.87 25.63 -17.52
N VAL A 435 6.76 26.72 -16.74
CA VAL A 435 7.78 27.79 -16.71
C VAL A 435 9.14 27.31 -16.17
N THR A 436 9.17 26.19 -15.45
CA THR A 436 10.42 25.53 -15.02
C THR A 436 10.93 24.47 -16.00
N SER A 437 10.18 24.16 -17.07
CA SER A 437 10.52 23.16 -18.08
C SER A 437 11.27 23.78 -19.26
N ARG A 438 12.41 23.20 -19.64
CA ARG A 438 13.22 23.64 -20.80
C ARG A 438 12.46 23.60 -22.14
N LYS A 439 11.42 22.75 -22.26
CA LYS A 439 10.62 22.63 -23.48
C LYS A 439 9.53 23.69 -23.60
N ASP A 440 9.06 24.21 -22.46
CA ASP A 440 7.80 24.92 -22.36
C ASP A 440 7.96 26.36 -21.86
N GLN A 441 9.10 26.72 -21.26
CA GLN A 441 9.38 28.04 -20.69
C GLN A 441 9.34 29.18 -21.73
N GLU A 442 9.74 28.94 -22.98
CA GLU A 442 9.79 29.96 -24.05
C GLU A 442 8.41 30.59 -24.32
N GLN A 443 7.33 29.79 -24.29
CA GLN A 443 5.98 30.26 -24.61
C GLN A 443 5.44 31.31 -23.62
N TYR A 444 6.09 31.45 -22.46
CA TYR A 444 5.71 32.36 -21.38
C TYR A 444 6.55 33.64 -21.32
N TRP A 445 7.55 33.77 -22.18
CA TRP A 445 8.43 34.95 -22.22
C TRP A 445 7.65 36.20 -22.63
N SER A 446 7.68 37.22 -21.77
CA SER A 446 6.89 38.45 -21.95
C SER A 446 7.70 39.67 -22.39
N ARG A 447 9.02 39.67 -22.14
CA ARG A 447 9.93 40.77 -22.49
C ARG A 447 10.29 40.74 -23.97
N ARG A 448 9.50 41.41 -24.80
CA ARG A 448 9.69 41.45 -26.26
C ARG A 448 10.98 42.12 -26.72
N ASP A 449 11.57 42.95 -25.85
CA ASP A 449 12.79 43.71 -26.12
C ASP A 449 14.08 42.91 -25.84
N GLU A 450 13.97 41.74 -25.19
CA GLU A 450 15.08 40.85 -24.84
C GLU A 450 14.90 39.48 -25.52
N PRO A 451 15.94 38.90 -26.16
CA PRO A 451 15.86 37.56 -26.72
C PRO A 451 15.69 36.52 -25.61
N TYR A 452 14.78 35.56 -25.80
CA TYR A 452 14.59 34.48 -24.84
C TYR A 452 15.87 33.67 -24.65
N ARG A 453 16.22 33.43 -23.38
CA ARG A 453 17.27 32.51 -22.94
C ARG A 453 16.68 31.62 -21.86
N PHE A 454 16.91 30.31 -21.95
CA PHE A 454 16.46 29.38 -20.90
C PHE A 454 17.09 29.77 -19.55
N ILE A 455 16.25 30.05 -18.56
CA ILE A 455 16.63 30.35 -17.17
C ILE A 455 16.55 29.05 -16.38
N THR A 456 17.66 28.69 -15.75
CA THR A 456 17.81 27.44 -15.00
C THR A 456 17.16 27.51 -13.62
N ALA A 457 16.81 26.34 -13.05
CA ALA A 457 16.36 26.24 -11.66
C ALA A 457 17.37 26.78 -10.64
N CYS A 458 18.67 26.82 -11.00
CA CYS A 458 19.68 27.49 -10.20
C CYS A 458 19.46 29.00 -10.17
N GLU A 459 19.42 29.65 -11.32
CA GLU A 459 19.26 31.10 -11.44
C GLU A 459 17.95 31.58 -10.80
N PHE A 460 16.84 30.84 -10.95
CA PHE A 460 15.61 31.16 -10.22
C PHE A 460 15.79 31.12 -8.70
N SER A 461 16.45 30.07 -8.17
CA SER A 461 16.69 29.89 -6.73
C SER A 461 17.60 30.99 -6.17
N ASP A 462 18.62 31.39 -6.94
CA ASP A 462 19.58 32.42 -6.54
C ASP A 462 18.93 33.81 -6.57
N VAL A 463 18.06 34.12 -7.57
CA VAL A 463 17.28 35.36 -7.59
C VAL A 463 16.20 35.37 -6.50
N PHE A 464 15.55 34.24 -6.21
CA PHE A 464 14.55 34.15 -5.15
C PHE A 464 15.11 34.59 -3.78
N GLN A 465 16.38 34.27 -3.45
CA GLN A 465 17.03 34.74 -2.22
C GLN A 465 17.12 36.28 -2.13
N SER A 466 17.19 36.98 -3.27
CA SER A 466 17.19 38.45 -3.33
C SER A 466 15.80 39.08 -3.38
N PHE A 467 14.77 38.32 -3.77
CA PHE A 467 13.38 38.76 -3.83
C PHE A 467 12.79 38.97 -2.42
N ASP A 468 11.82 39.87 -2.27
CA ASP A 468 11.32 40.31 -0.96
C ASP A 468 10.76 39.17 -0.09
N VAL A 469 10.14 38.16 -0.71
CA VAL A 469 9.64 36.97 0.00
C VAL A 469 10.82 36.08 0.47
N GLY A 470 11.83 35.88 -0.37
CA GLY A 470 13.00 35.05 -0.03
C GLY A 470 13.92 35.71 0.99
N ARG A 471 14.08 37.05 0.94
CA ARG A 471 14.79 37.82 1.98
C ARG A 471 14.13 37.66 3.34
N LYS A 472 12.81 37.87 3.43
CA LYS A 472 12.04 37.66 4.67
C LYS A 472 12.16 36.22 5.19
N LEU A 473 12.12 35.22 4.30
CA LEU A 473 12.32 33.82 4.67
C LEU A 473 13.73 33.56 5.20
N GLY A 474 14.76 34.18 4.62
CA GLY A 474 16.14 34.13 5.09
C GLY A 474 16.32 34.77 6.47
N ASP A 475 15.72 35.95 6.69
CA ASP A 475 15.73 36.64 7.98
C ASP A 475 15.02 35.83 9.08
N GLU A 476 13.88 35.21 8.77
CA GLU A 476 13.17 34.31 9.69
C GLU A 476 13.94 33.01 10.00
N LEU A 477 14.67 32.47 9.02
CA LEU A 477 15.53 31.31 9.20
C LEU A 477 16.76 31.63 10.08
N ALA A 478 17.33 32.83 9.94
CA ALA A 478 18.49 33.27 10.69
C ALA A 478 18.21 33.42 12.21
N VAL A 479 16.95 33.69 12.59
CA VAL A 479 16.51 33.72 13.99
C VAL A 479 16.12 32.31 14.44
N PRO A 480 16.86 31.63 15.32
CA PRO A 480 16.54 30.27 15.74
C PRO A 480 15.20 30.20 16.50
N PHE A 481 14.49 29.09 16.35
CA PHE A 481 13.23 28.88 17.06
C PHE A 481 13.46 28.79 18.58
N ASP A 482 12.69 29.57 19.33
CA ASP A 482 12.71 29.60 20.79
C ASP A 482 12.05 28.32 21.36
N LYS A 483 12.87 27.37 21.80
CA LYS A 483 12.42 26.10 22.38
C LYS A 483 11.46 26.28 23.57
N SER A 484 11.46 27.42 24.26
CA SER A 484 10.51 27.67 25.37
C SER A 484 9.06 27.84 24.92
N LYS A 485 8.83 28.18 23.64
CA LYS A 485 7.49 28.27 23.01
C LYS A 485 6.97 26.90 22.53
N SER A 486 7.81 25.86 22.56
CA SER A 486 7.40 24.52 22.16
C SER A 486 6.54 23.88 23.23
N HIS A 487 5.26 23.63 22.94
CA HIS A 487 4.37 22.95 23.87
C HIS A 487 4.88 21.51 24.13
N PRO A 488 5.08 21.04 25.38
CA PRO A 488 5.69 19.73 25.66
C PRO A 488 5.01 18.54 24.98
N ALA A 489 3.68 18.63 24.81
CA ALA A 489 2.87 17.61 24.14
C ALA A 489 2.90 17.65 22.59
N ALA A 490 3.68 18.54 21.97
CA ALA A 490 3.78 18.67 20.50
C ALA A 490 4.66 17.59 19.86
N LEU A 491 5.77 17.21 20.52
CA LEU A 491 6.74 16.23 20.01
C LEU A 491 6.67 14.95 20.84
N THR A 492 6.50 13.79 20.20
CA THR A 492 6.40 12.52 20.93
C THR A 492 7.73 11.78 21.00
N THR A 493 8.11 11.42 22.23
CA THR A 493 9.30 10.59 22.54
C THR A 493 8.96 9.10 22.61
N LYS A 494 7.68 8.74 22.67
CA LYS A 494 7.22 7.34 22.74
C LYS A 494 7.20 6.71 21.33
N ARG A 495 8.01 5.66 21.13
CA ARG A 495 8.13 4.95 19.84
C ARG A 495 6.83 4.28 19.35
N TYR A 496 5.93 3.89 20.25
CA TYR A 496 4.64 3.26 19.95
C TYR A 496 3.52 3.98 20.68
N GLY A 497 2.31 4.00 20.10
CA GLY A 497 1.18 4.77 20.63
C GLY A 497 0.51 4.17 21.87
N ILE A 498 0.44 2.84 21.94
CA ILE A 498 -0.26 2.08 22.98
C ILE A 498 0.67 1.06 23.66
N SER A 499 0.21 0.44 24.76
CA SER A 499 1.04 -0.48 25.53
C SER A 499 1.42 -1.75 24.75
N LYS A 500 2.55 -2.37 25.11
CA LYS A 500 3.02 -3.62 24.48
C LYS A 500 1.97 -4.75 24.54
N LYS A 501 1.17 -4.80 25.62
CA LYS A 501 0.09 -5.79 25.81
C LYS A 501 -1.08 -5.55 24.86
N GLU A 502 -1.43 -4.29 24.64
CA GLU A 502 -2.53 -3.91 23.74
C GLU A 502 -2.13 -4.03 22.27
N LEU A 503 -0.88 -3.75 21.92
CA LEU A 503 -0.32 -4.02 20.58
C LEU A 503 -0.45 -5.51 20.25
N LEU A 504 0.00 -6.39 21.16
CA LEU A 504 -0.14 -7.83 20.99
C LEU A 504 -1.63 -8.21 20.85
N LYS A 505 -2.52 -7.68 21.70
CA LYS A 505 -3.98 -7.92 21.61
C LYS A 505 -4.57 -7.43 20.27
N ALA A 506 -4.07 -6.33 19.71
CA ALA A 506 -4.52 -5.78 18.42
C ALA A 506 -4.04 -6.66 17.25
N CYS A 507 -2.76 -7.01 17.22
CA CYS A 507 -2.19 -7.89 16.21
C CYS A 507 -2.79 -9.30 16.26
N THR A 508 -3.03 -9.87 17.45
CA THR A 508 -3.73 -11.17 17.60
C THR A 508 -5.16 -11.11 17.10
N ALA A 509 -5.92 -10.07 17.43
CA ALA A 509 -7.29 -9.91 16.93
C ALA A 509 -7.34 -9.81 15.39
N ARG A 510 -6.41 -9.06 14.80
CA ARG A 510 -6.29 -8.95 13.34
C ARG A 510 -5.91 -10.28 12.69
N GLU A 511 -4.88 -10.97 13.18
CA GLU A 511 -4.44 -12.23 12.56
C GLU A 511 -5.51 -13.33 12.70
N TYR A 512 -6.25 -13.37 13.82
CA TYR A 512 -7.41 -14.25 13.98
C TYR A 512 -8.53 -13.94 12.97
N LEU A 513 -8.84 -12.65 12.75
CA LEU A 513 -9.80 -12.23 11.73
C LEU A 513 -9.38 -12.66 10.31
N LEU A 514 -8.11 -12.44 9.96
CA LEU A 514 -7.54 -12.86 8.66
C LEU A 514 -7.58 -14.39 8.50
N MET A 515 -7.30 -15.15 9.57
CA MET A 515 -7.42 -16.61 9.56
C MET A 515 -8.87 -17.09 9.38
N LYS A 516 -9.84 -16.37 9.96
CA LYS A 516 -11.28 -16.68 9.77
C LYS A 516 -11.73 -16.41 8.32
N ARG A 517 -11.29 -15.30 7.70
CA ARG A 517 -11.62 -15.00 6.30
C ARG A 517 -10.93 -15.93 5.31
N ASN A 518 -9.65 -16.20 5.51
CA ASN A 518 -8.91 -17.17 4.69
C ASN A 518 -9.11 -18.63 5.16
N SER A 519 -10.24 -18.94 5.79
CA SER A 519 -10.60 -20.29 6.27
C SER A 519 -10.64 -21.32 5.13
N PHE A 520 -11.00 -20.92 3.92
CA PHE A 520 -10.95 -21.76 2.72
C PHE A 520 -9.57 -22.41 2.51
N VAL A 521 -8.48 -21.67 2.69
CA VAL A 521 -7.10 -22.19 2.52
C VAL A 521 -6.81 -23.29 3.54
N TYR A 522 -7.31 -23.15 4.77
CA TYR A 522 -7.16 -24.16 5.82
C TYR A 522 -8.03 -25.39 5.56
N ILE A 523 -9.29 -25.20 5.15
CA ILE A 523 -10.19 -26.30 4.79
C ILE A 523 -9.61 -27.11 3.63
N PHE A 524 -9.11 -26.44 2.59
CA PHE A 524 -8.47 -27.08 1.44
C PHE A 524 -7.24 -27.92 1.86
N LYS A 525 -6.38 -27.39 2.74
CA LYS A 525 -5.24 -28.14 3.30
C LYS A 525 -5.68 -29.38 4.07
N MET A 526 -6.74 -29.30 4.88
CA MET A 526 -7.27 -30.45 5.63
C MET A 526 -7.78 -31.54 4.68
N VAL A 527 -8.51 -31.15 3.61
CA VAL A 527 -8.99 -32.08 2.58
C VAL A 527 -7.81 -32.71 1.81
N GLN A 528 -6.83 -31.91 1.41
CA GLN A 528 -5.61 -32.39 0.75
C GLN A 528 -4.85 -33.41 1.64
N LEU A 529 -4.68 -33.11 2.93
CA LEU A 529 -4.00 -33.99 3.87
C LEU A 529 -4.80 -35.28 4.14
N THR A 530 -6.13 -35.19 4.19
CA THR A 530 -7.04 -36.35 4.30
C THR A 530 -6.90 -37.27 3.07
N LEU A 531 -6.83 -36.70 1.87
CA LEU A 531 -6.62 -37.43 0.63
C LEU A 531 -5.22 -38.09 0.60
N MET A 532 -4.17 -37.37 0.99
CA MET A 532 -2.82 -37.95 1.11
C MET A 532 -2.74 -39.06 2.17
N ALA A 533 -3.45 -38.91 3.30
CA ALA A 533 -3.57 -39.97 4.30
C ALA A 533 -4.33 -41.19 3.76
N SER A 534 -5.36 -41.00 2.93
CA SER A 534 -6.07 -42.11 2.28
C SER A 534 -5.19 -42.91 1.33
N ILE A 535 -4.34 -42.24 0.55
CA ILE A 535 -3.33 -42.88 -0.32
C ILE A 535 -2.27 -43.61 0.52
N ALA A 536 -1.84 -43.03 1.65
CA ALA A 536 -0.89 -43.68 2.56
C ALA A 536 -1.47 -44.98 3.16
N MET A 537 -2.73 -44.95 3.58
CA MET A 537 -3.43 -46.10 4.15
C MET A 537 -3.62 -47.25 3.16
N THR A 538 -3.93 -46.96 1.90
CA THR A 538 -4.12 -48.01 0.88
C THR A 538 -2.79 -48.57 0.37
N LEU A 539 -1.73 -47.75 0.29
CA LEU A 539 -0.40 -48.19 -0.11
C LEU A 539 0.30 -49.06 0.94
N PHE A 540 0.16 -48.71 2.22
CA PHE A 540 0.79 -49.42 3.34
C PHE A 540 -0.27 -50.19 4.15
N LEU A 541 -1.14 -50.94 3.49
CA LEU A 541 -2.25 -51.63 4.15
C LEU A 541 -1.74 -52.73 5.10
N ARG A 542 -2.22 -52.76 6.34
CA ARG A 542 -1.77 -53.70 7.40
C ARG A 542 -1.71 -55.18 7.01
N THR A 543 -2.53 -55.64 6.06
CA THR A 543 -2.52 -57.05 5.60
C THR A 543 -1.23 -57.45 4.89
N GLU A 544 -0.55 -56.51 4.24
CA GLU A 544 0.73 -56.73 3.55
C GLU A 544 1.95 -56.40 4.44
N MET A 545 1.73 -55.75 5.59
CA MET A 545 2.75 -55.21 6.49
C MET A 545 3.22 -56.24 7.53
N HIS A 546 3.94 -57.25 7.06
CA HIS A 546 4.58 -58.32 7.85
C HIS A 546 5.65 -57.76 8.82
N ARG A 547 6.12 -58.56 9.79
CA ARG A 547 7.04 -58.06 10.85
C ARG A 547 8.20 -59.00 11.16
N ASP A 548 8.43 -59.99 10.30
CA ASP A 548 9.27 -61.15 10.61
C ASP A 548 10.72 -60.97 10.11
N THR A 549 10.96 -60.02 9.21
CA THR A 549 12.27 -59.79 8.59
C THR A 549 12.75 -58.34 8.68
N THR A 550 14.06 -58.15 8.47
CA THR A 550 14.67 -56.81 8.32
C THR A 550 14.26 -56.10 7.03
N ILE A 551 13.67 -56.81 6.06
CA ILE A 551 13.11 -56.23 4.83
C ILE A 551 11.78 -55.56 5.17
N ASP A 552 10.93 -56.21 5.96
CA ASP A 552 9.65 -55.65 6.40
C ASP A 552 9.87 -54.39 7.26
N GLY A 553 10.90 -54.42 8.12
CA GLY A 553 11.35 -53.23 8.86
C GLY A 553 11.70 -52.05 7.94
N ALA A 554 12.24 -52.30 6.75
CA ALA A 554 12.50 -51.24 5.77
C ALA A 554 11.22 -50.64 5.18
N ILE A 555 10.16 -51.44 5.00
CA ILE A 555 8.84 -50.98 4.54
C ILE A 555 8.19 -50.09 5.63
N TYR A 556 8.20 -50.54 6.89
CA TYR A 556 7.74 -49.74 8.03
C TYR A 556 8.51 -48.42 8.17
N LEU A 557 9.85 -48.44 8.05
CA LEU A 557 10.67 -47.23 8.09
C LEU A 557 10.36 -46.29 6.92
N GLY A 558 10.05 -46.84 5.73
CA GLY A 558 9.59 -46.10 4.57
C GLY A 558 8.24 -45.41 4.78
N ALA A 559 7.26 -46.09 5.40
CA ALA A 559 5.98 -45.50 5.77
C ALA A 559 6.13 -44.36 6.79
N LEU A 560 7.00 -44.52 7.79
CA LEU A 560 7.33 -43.47 8.76
C LEU A 560 8.03 -42.27 8.10
N PHE A 561 8.99 -42.52 7.20
CA PHE A 561 9.66 -41.47 6.43
C PHE A 561 8.68 -40.70 5.53
N TYR A 562 7.74 -41.40 4.88
CA TYR A 562 6.69 -40.78 4.08
C TYR A 562 5.76 -39.89 4.92
N ALA A 563 5.39 -40.31 6.13
CA ALA A 563 4.64 -39.48 7.08
C ALA A 563 5.41 -38.22 7.48
N VAL A 564 6.70 -38.37 7.81
CA VAL A 564 7.60 -37.26 8.15
C VAL A 564 7.75 -36.27 6.98
N ILE A 565 7.95 -36.74 5.74
CA ILE A 565 7.99 -35.88 4.55
C ILE A 565 6.67 -35.13 4.34
N THR A 566 5.54 -35.83 4.38
CA THR A 566 4.22 -35.22 4.08
C THR A 566 3.91 -34.08 5.06
N ILE A 567 4.17 -34.28 6.36
CA ILE A 567 3.99 -33.24 7.38
C ILE A 567 5.00 -32.09 7.21
N MET A 568 6.26 -32.37 6.86
CA MET A 568 7.26 -31.33 6.54
C MET A 568 6.85 -30.49 5.34
N PHE A 569 6.38 -31.14 4.26
CA PHE A 569 6.05 -30.48 3.00
C PHE A 569 4.78 -29.61 3.11
N ASN A 570 3.81 -29.98 3.95
CA ASN A 570 2.65 -29.12 4.23
C ASN A 570 3.09 -27.72 4.74
N GLY A 571 4.18 -27.65 5.51
CA GLY A 571 4.77 -26.40 5.97
C GLY A 571 5.29 -25.47 4.85
N PHE A 572 5.65 -26.00 3.68
CA PHE A 572 6.22 -25.24 2.56
C PHE A 572 5.29 -24.11 2.10
N SER A 573 3.98 -24.39 2.11
CA SER A 573 2.93 -23.43 1.73
C SER A 573 2.90 -22.14 2.57
N GLU A 574 3.45 -22.15 3.78
CA GLU A 574 3.57 -20.94 4.62
C GLU A 574 4.55 -19.91 4.04
N LEU A 575 5.48 -20.34 3.17
CA LEU A 575 6.45 -19.46 2.51
C LEU A 575 5.72 -18.42 1.62
N ALA A 576 4.85 -18.89 0.72
CA ALA A 576 4.08 -18.02 -0.17
C ALA A 576 3.11 -17.11 0.60
N LEU A 577 2.37 -17.68 1.57
CA LEU A 577 1.44 -16.94 2.42
C LEU A 577 2.12 -15.83 3.25
N SER A 578 3.37 -16.05 3.67
CA SER A 578 4.14 -15.05 4.42
C SER A 578 4.59 -13.90 3.52
N ILE A 579 5.04 -14.20 2.29
CA ILE A 579 5.57 -13.19 1.36
C ILE A 579 4.48 -12.21 0.91
N MET A 580 3.26 -12.69 0.64
CA MET A 580 2.14 -11.82 0.25
C MET A 580 1.81 -10.77 1.34
N LYS A 581 2.03 -11.10 2.63
CA LYS A 581 1.83 -10.16 3.75
C LYS A 581 3.01 -9.18 3.98
N LEU A 582 4.19 -9.43 3.41
CA LEU A 582 5.40 -8.63 3.70
C LEU A 582 5.30 -7.14 3.32
N PRO A 583 4.77 -6.72 2.15
CA PRO A 583 4.73 -5.30 1.79
C PRO A 583 3.95 -4.45 2.78
N SER A 584 2.76 -4.91 3.17
CA SER A 584 1.89 -4.22 4.14
C SER A 584 2.45 -4.31 5.57
N PHE A 585 3.17 -5.39 5.92
CA PHE A 585 3.95 -5.46 7.17
C PHE A 585 5.06 -4.40 7.20
N TYR A 586 5.89 -4.27 6.15
CA TYR A 586 6.99 -3.30 6.11
C TYR A 586 6.46 -1.86 6.20
N LYS A 587 5.40 -1.53 5.44
CA LYS A 587 4.67 -0.25 5.58
C LYS A 587 4.34 0.03 7.05
N GLN A 588 3.60 -0.85 7.72
CA GLN A 588 3.11 -0.64 9.08
C GLN A 588 4.25 -0.60 10.13
N ARG A 589 5.29 -1.43 9.96
CA ARG A 589 6.51 -1.43 10.78
C ARG A 589 7.24 -0.08 10.67
N ASP A 590 7.38 0.45 9.46
CA ASP A 590 8.13 1.68 9.18
C ASP A 590 7.32 2.94 9.52
N PHE A 591 5.99 2.82 9.68
CA PHE A 591 5.13 3.81 10.37
C PHE A 591 5.07 3.63 11.89
N LEU A 592 5.86 2.71 12.47
CA LEU A 592 5.88 2.41 13.90
C LEU A 592 4.50 2.06 14.50
N PHE A 593 3.63 1.40 13.72
CA PHE A 593 2.33 0.91 14.23
C PHE A 593 2.55 -0.19 15.27
N PHE A 594 3.47 -1.13 15.00
CA PHE A 594 3.82 -2.22 15.92
C PHE A 594 5.27 -2.71 15.67
N PRO A 595 5.93 -3.31 16.68
CA PRO A 595 7.21 -3.99 16.51
C PRO A 595 7.06 -5.36 15.85
N ALA A 596 8.13 -5.85 15.20
CA ALA A 596 8.14 -7.14 14.48
C ALA A 596 7.66 -8.34 15.33
N TRP A 597 8.01 -8.39 16.63
CA TRP A 597 7.57 -9.47 17.53
C TRP A 597 6.05 -9.49 17.78
N ALA A 598 5.39 -8.34 17.74
CA ALA A 598 3.94 -8.25 17.94
C ALA A 598 3.17 -8.80 16.73
N TYR A 599 3.79 -8.83 15.56
CA TYR A 599 3.29 -9.52 14.36
C TYR A 599 3.67 -11.01 14.35
N ALA A 600 4.93 -11.34 14.63
CA ALA A 600 5.42 -12.72 14.51
C ALA A 600 4.81 -13.68 15.55
N LEU A 601 4.64 -13.25 16.81
CA LEU A 601 4.10 -14.14 17.86
C LEU A 601 2.66 -14.59 17.60
N PRO A 602 1.69 -13.73 17.22
CA PRO A 602 0.35 -14.19 16.87
C PRO A 602 0.31 -15.16 15.69
N THR A 603 1.08 -14.91 14.62
CA THR A 603 1.16 -15.79 13.45
C THR A 603 1.70 -17.19 13.80
N TRP A 604 2.57 -17.30 14.80
CA TRP A 604 2.99 -18.58 15.34
C TRP A 604 1.92 -19.22 16.24
N ILE A 605 1.50 -18.53 17.31
CA ILE A 605 0.66 -19.08 18.37
C ILE A 605 -0.72 -19.50 17.85
N LEU A 606 -1.36 -18.69 17.01
CA LEU A 606 -2.69 -19.01 16.46
C LEU A 606 -2.66 -20.21 15.51
N LYS A 607 -1.49 -20.59 14.99
CA LYS A 607 -1.33 -21.75 14.11
C LYS A 607 -1.31 -23.09 14.86
N ILE A 608 -0.93 -23.09 16.15
CA ILE A 608 -0.73 -24.31 16.94
C ILE A 608 -2.00 -25.20 16.96
N PRO A 609 -3.21 -24.67 17.24
CA PRO A 609 -4.43 -25.49 17.20
C PRO A 609 -4.72 -26.09 15.82
N ILE A 610 -4.42 -25.36 14.73
CA ILE A 610 -4.62 -25.85 13.37
C ILE A 610 -3.68 -27.01 13.07
N THR A 611 -2.38 -26.86 13.38
CA THR A 611 -1.40 -27.95 13.17
C THR A 611 -1.69 -29.19 14.01
N LEU A 612 -2.31 -29.01 15.19
CA LEU A 612 -2.78 -30.12 16.02
C LEU A 612 -3.91 -30.89 15.32
N VAL A 613 -4.87 -30.20 14.70
CA VAL A 613 -5.94 -30.85 13.91
C VAL A 613 -5.37 -31.52 12.65
N GLU A 614 -4.48 -30.86 11.90
CA GLU A 614 -3.83 -31.44 10.71
C GLU A 614 -3.12 -32.75 11.04
N THR A 615 -2.26 -32.74 12.07
CA THR A 615 -1.48 -33.92 12.47
C THR A 615 -2.35 -34.99 13.14
N ALA A 616 -3.40 -34.62 13.89
CA ALA A 616 -4.36 -35.58 14.45
C ALA A 616 -5.11 -36.32 13.34
N ILE A 617 -5.58 -35.64 12.29
CA ILE A 617 -6.23 -36.30 11.13
C ILE A 617 -5.28 -37.32 10.51
N TRP A 618 -4.03 -36.91 10.22
CA TRP A 618 -3.02 -37.81 9.65
C TRP A 618 -2.79 -39.06 10.50
N VAL A 619 -2.53 -38.90 11.81
CA VAL A 619 -2.19 -40.01 12.70
C VAL A 619 -3.41 -40.88 12.99
N CYS A 620 -4.59 -40.32 13.25
CA CYS A 620 -5.81 -41.10 13.52
C CYS A 620 -6.21 -41.97 12.32
N MET A 621 -6.03 -41.49 11.09
CA MET A 621 -6.28 -42.28 9.88
C MET A 621 -5.19 -43.34 9.69
N THR A 622 -3.92 -42.93 9.61
CA THR A 622 -2.85 -43.84 9.18
C THR A 622 -2.44 -44.87 10.24
N TYR A 623 -2.47 -44.56 11.54
CA TYR A 623 -1.70 -45.30 12.54
C TYR A 623 -2.09 -46.79 12.67
N TYR A 624 -3.38 -47.05 12.90
CA TYR A 624 -3.89 -48.42 13.07
C TYR A 624 -4.13 -49.15 11.75
N VAL A 625 -4.33 -48.41 10.65
CA VAL A 625 -4.60 -48.97 9.30
C VAL A 625 -3.31 -49.42 8.62
N ILE A 626 -2.20 -48.72 8.85
CA ILE A 626 -0.85 -49.18 8.50
C ILE A 626 -0.39 -50.30 9.45
N GLY A 627 -0.88 -50.28 10.68
CA GLY A 627 -0.57 -51.29 11.69
C GLY A 627 0.79 -51.04 12.33
N PHE A 628 1.04 -49.82 12.82
CA PHE A 628 2.12 -49.55 13.77
C PHE A 628 1.87 -50.26 15.13
N GLU A 629 2.80 -50.15 16.08
CA GLU A 629 2.68 -50.73 17.41
C GLU A 629 1.40 -50.25 18.14
N ALA A 630 0.52 -51.16 18.55
CA ALA A 630 -0.83 -50.81 19.07
C ALA A 630 -0.85 -50.19 20.50
N ASP A 631 0.27 -49.65 20.98
CA ASP A 631 0.38 -49.03 22.30
C ASP A 631 -0.08 -47.56 22.28
N VAL A 632 -1.06 -47.23 23.12
CA VAL A 632 -1.62 -45.87 23.23
C VAL A 632 -0.53 -44.83 23.59
N GLY A 633 0.48 -45.22 24.37
CA GLY A 633 1.63 -44.36 24.68
C GLY A 633 2.44 -43.99 23.45
N ARG A 634 2.68 -44.94 22.54
CA ARG A 634 3.42 -44.71 21.27
C ARG A 634 2.60 -43.94 20.24
N PHE A 635 1.28 -44.12 20.22
CA PHE A 635 0.37 -43.29 19.41
C PHE A 635 0.52 -41.80 19.77
N PHE A 636 0.39 -41.45 21.06
CA PHE A 636 0.54 -40.06 21.50
C PHE A 636 1.96 -39.51 21.31
N LYS A 637 2.99 -40.37 21.46
CA LYS A 637 4.38 -39.99 21.15
C LYS A 637 4.60 -39.64 19.68
N GLN A 638 4.00 -40.40 18.76
CA GLN A 638 4.08 -40.12 17.32
C GLN A 638 3.30 -38.84 16.97
N LEU A 639 2.10 -38.66 17.52
CA LEU A 639 1.32 -37.42 17.35
C LEU A 639 2.10 -36.19 17.84
N PHE A 640 2.65 -36.22 19.05
CA PHE A 640 3.43 -35.12 19.61
C PHE A 640 4.68 -34.79 18.76
N LEU A 641 5.38 -35.82 18.28
CA LEU A 641 6.56 -35.64 17.43
C LEU A 641 6.20 -34.98 16.08
N LEU A 642 5.10 -35.40 15.46
CA LEU A 642 4.63 -34.82 14.20
C LEU A 642 4.06 -33.39 14.37
N ILE A 643 3.48 -33.05 15.53
CA ILE A 643 3.13 -31.66 15.88
C ILE A 643 4.41 -30.80 15.94
N CYS A 644 5.45 -31.27 16.63
CA CYS A 644 6.72 -30.55 16.71
C CYS A 644 7.39 -30.39 15.33
N LEU A 645 7.33 -31.42 14.49
CA LEU A 645 7.82 -31.38 13.11
C LEU A 645 7.06 -30.36 12.24
N SER A 646 5.72 -30.35 12.31
CA SER A 646 4.87 -29.40 11.57
C SER A 646 5.15 -27.95 11.98
N GLN A 647 5.27 -27.69 13.28
CA GLN A 647 5.64 -26.38 13.81
C GLN A 647 7.06 -25.96 13.39
N MET A 648 8.02 -26.90 13.35
CA MET A 648 9.39 -26.65 12.92
C MET A 648 9.43 -26.28 11.44
N ALA A 649 8.75 -27.06 10.59
CA ALA A 649 8.62 -26.80 9.15
C ALA A 649 7.99 -25.42 8.89
N SER A 650 6.88 -25.12 9.56
CA SER A 650 6.20 -23.83 9.47
C SER A 650 7.10 -22.66 9.87
N GLY A 651 7.87 -22.80 10.96
CA GLY A 651 8.87 -21.80 11.37
C GLY A 651 9.99 -21.60 10.34
N LEU A 652 10.57 -22.70 9.83
CA LEU A 652 11.62 -22.67 8.81
C LEU A 652 11.16 -21.95 7.54
N PHE A 653 9.99 -22.28 7.01
CA PHE A 653 9.50 -21.69 5.76
C PHE A 653 9.07 -20.23 5.90
N ARG A 654 8.58 -19.81 7.09
CA ARG A 654 8.39 -18.39 7.43
C ARG A 654 9.72 -17.63 7.49
N PHE A 655 10.73 -18.22 8.11
CA PHE A 655 12.07 -17.62 8.16
C PHE A 655 12.67 -17.47 6.76
N LEU A 656 12.58 -18.50 5.91
CA LEU A 656 13.03 -18.45 4.51
C LEU A 656 12.24 -17.43 3.68
N ALA A 657 10.94 -17.24 3.92
CA ALA A 657 10.16 -16.15 3.35
C ALA A 657 10.67 -14.76 3.78
N ALA A 658 10.99 -14.56 5.06
CA ALA A 658 11.50 -13.30 5.59
C ALA A 658 12.92 -12.96 5.11
N LEU A 659 13.78 -13.97 4.90
CA LEU A 659 15.07 -13.78 4.21
C LEU A 659 14.86 -13.44 2.72
N GLY A 660 14.03 -14.26 2.06
CA GLY A 660 13.84 -14.28 0.63
C GLY A 660 13.10 -13.07 0.08
N ARG A 661 12.17 -12.46 0.85
CA ARG A 661 11.44 -11.19 0.60
C ARG A 661 10.67 -11.00 -0.71
N ASN A 662 10.94 -11.84 -1.70
CA ASN A 662 10.34 -11.90 -3.03
C ASN A 662 10.03 -13.38 -3.31
N ILE A 663 8.88 -13.63 -3.94
CA ILE A 663 8.37 -14.99 -4.17
C ILE A 663 9.32 -15.87 -4.98
N ILE A 664 10.02 -15.32 -5.98
CA ILE A 664 10.94 -16.06 -6.84
C ILE A 664 12.15 -16.52 -6.02
N VAL A 665 12.83 -15.57 -5.39
CA VAL A 665 14.02 -15.79 -4.56
C VAL A 665 13.73 -16.79 -3.44
N ALA A 666 12.63 -16.59 -2.72
CA ALA A 666 12.24 -17.45 -1.62
C ALA A 666 11.85 -18.87 -2.07
N ASN A 667 11.14 -19.04 -3.20
CA ASN A 667 10.82 -20.38 -3.73
C ASN A 667 12.08 -21.16 -4.12
N THR A 668 13.08 -20.50 -4.72
CA THR A 668 14.37 -21.12 -5.04
C THR A 668 15.10 -21.56 -3.78
N PHE A 669 15.32 -20.66 -2.82
CA PHE A 669 15.99 -21.01 -1.55
C PHE A 669 15.20 -22.02 -0.71
N GLY A 670 13.87 -21.95 -0.71
CA GLY A 670 12.98 -22.89 -0.04
C GLY A 670 13.09 -24.31 -0.59
N SER A 671 13.11 -24.45 -1.91
CA SER A 671 13.27 -25.74 -2.60
C SER A 671 14.66 -26.33 -2.35
N CYS A 672 15.72 -25.52 -2.40
CA CYS A 672 17.08 -25.95 -2.08
C CYS A 672 17.22 -26.37 -0.60
N ALA A 673 16.66 -25.61 0.33
CA ALA A 673 16.68 -25.93 1.76
C ALA A 673 15.93 -27.24 2.06
N LEU A 674 14.76 -27.45 1.44
CA LEU A 674 14.01 -28.71 1.54
C LEU A 674 14.85 -29.91 1.08
N LEU A 675 15.53 -29.80 -0.07
CA LEU A 675 16.38 -30.86 -0.61
C LEU A 675 17.55 -31.19 0.33
N ILE A 676 18.23 -30.17 0.87
CA ILE A 676 19.35 -30.36 1.82
C ILE A 676 18.86 -31.08 3.10
N VAL A 677 17.75 -30.60 3.68
CA VAL A 677 17.17 -31.17 4.91
C VAL A 677 16.69 -32.62 4.69
N LEU A 678 16.14 -32.93 3.52
CA LEU A 678 15.71 -34.27 3.11
C LEU A 678 16.90 -35.24 2.97
N VAL A 679 17.93 -34.87 2.21
CA VAL A 679 19.11 -35.73 1.97
C VAL A 679 19.93 -35.94 3.26
N MET A 680 20.06 -34.91 4.09
CA MET A 680 20.72 -35.01 5.41
C MET A 680 19.81 -35.60 6.51
N GLY A 681 18.62 -36.10 6.17
CA GLY A 681 17.63 -36.62 7.13
C GLY A 681 17.89 -38.04 7.66
N GLY A 682 18.92 -38.73 7.20
CA GLY A 682 19.32 -40.07 7.68
C GLY A 682 18.58 -41.26 7.06
N PHE A 683 17.58 -41.03 6.21
CA PHE A 683 16.88 -42.11 5.47
C PHE A 683 17.48 -42.36 4.08
N ILE A 684 17.70 -41.30 3.29
CA ILE A 684 18.25 -41.40 1.92
C ILE A 684 19.74 -41.76 1.93
N LEU A 685 20.48 -41.12 2.83
CA LEU A 685 21.88 -41.40 3.11
C LEU A 685 21.97 -41.80 4.58
N SER A 686 22.40 -43.03 4.86
CA SER A 686 22.58 -43.46 6.25
C SER A 686 23.72 -42.67 6.90
N ARG A 687 23.69 -42.54 8.23
CA ARG A 687 24.70 -41.79 8.99
C ARG A 687 26.13 -42.27 8.68
N ASP A 688 26.31 -43.57 8.54
CA ASP A 688 27.63 -44.19 8.39
C ASP A 688 28.16 -44.09 6.94
N ASP A 689 27.27 -43.86 5.96
CA ASP A 689 27.62 -43.53 4.58
C ASP A 689 27.98 -42.04 4.37
N VAL A 690 27.66 -41.16 5.34
CA VAL A 690 28.03 -39.74 5.27
C VAL A 690 29.54 -39.59 5.47
N LYS A 691 30.23 -39.10 4.43
CA LYS A 691 31.67 -38.76 4.50
C LYS A 691 31.94 -37.85 5.71
N GLN A 692 33.01 -38.13 6.46
CA GLN A 692 33.33 -37.45 7.73
C GLN A 692 33.33 -35.92 7.66
N TRP A 693 33.73 -35.31 6.54
CA TRP A 693 33.73 -33.85 6.35
C TRP A 693 32.33 -33.23 6.11
N LEU A 694 31.30 -34.04 5.83
CA LEU A 694 29.90 -33.63 5.71
C LEU A 694 29.03 -34.02 6.92
N ILE A 695 29.57 -34.76 7.89
CA ILE A 695 28.78 -35.31 9.01
C ILE A 695 28.08 -34.22 9.85
N TRP A 696 28.62 -33.00 9.88
CA TRP A 696 27.99 -31.86 10.54
C TRP A 696 26.63 -31.49 9.91
N GLY A 697 26.44 -31.71 8.61
CA GLY A 697 25.16 -31.47 7.92
C GLY A 697 24.05 -32.39 8.41
N TYR A 698 24.38 -33.64 8.71
CA TYR A 698 23.47 -34.61 9.35
C TYR A 698 23.08 -34.14 10.77
N TRP A 699 24.03 -33.64 11.56
CA TRP A 699 23.77 -33.14 12.93
C TRP A 699 22.99 -31.81 12.98
N ILE A 700 23.09 -30.97 11.94
CA ILE A 700 22.32 -29.72 11.80
C ILE A 700 20.92 -29.97 11.22
N SER A 701 20.68 -31.09 10.52
CA SER A 701 19.36 -31.35 9.92
C SER A 701 18.29 -31.60 10.99
N PRO A 702 17.20 -30.81 11.06
CA PRO A 702 16.08 -31.11 11.96
C PRO A 702 15.37 -32.43 11.57
N MET A 703 15.50 -32.85 10.32
CA MET A 703 14.91 -34.09 9.80
C MET A 703 15.56 -35.33 10.42
N MET A 704 16.87 -35.30 10.67
CA MET A 704 17.60 -36.39 11.35
C MET A 704 17.00 -36.69 12.73
N TYR A 705 16.69 -35.64 13.49
CA TYR A 705 16.08 -35.76 14.82
C TYR A 705 14.66 -36.33 14.76
N ALA A 706 13.86 -35.91 13.76
CA ALA A 706 12.53 -36.46 13.53
C ALA A 706 12.57 -37.93 13.13
N GLN A 707 13.42 -38.29 12.16
CA GLN A 707 13.54 -39.65 11.64
C GLN A 707 14.06 -40.63 12.70
N ASN A 708 15.08 -40.24 13.47
CA ASN A 708 15.58 -41.05 14.58
C ASN A 708 14.51 -41.24 15.68
N ALA A 709 13.81 -40.17 16.09
CA ALA A 709 12.80 -40.26 17.13
C ALA A 709 11.56 -41.08 16.71
N ILE A 710 11.10 -40.96 15.46
CA ILE A 710 9.93 -41.72 14.99
C ILE A 710 10.27 -43.21 14.82
N ALA A 711 11.47 -43.53 14.30
CA ALA A 711 11.93 -44.91 14.16
C ALA A 711 12.10 -45.58 15.53
N VAL A 712 12.75 -44.91 16.49
CA VAL A 712 12.91 -45.42 17.87
C VAL A 712 11.55 -45.62 18.57
N ASN A 713 10.54 -44.79 18.27
CA ASN A 713 9.19 -44.95 18.81
C ASN A 713 8.46 -46.19 18.28
N GLU A 714 8.73 -46.65 17.06
CA GLU A 714 8.13 -47.86 16.48
C GLU A 714 8.98 -49.12 16.77
N PHE A 715 10.26 -49.13 16.37
CA PHE A 715 11.09 -50.34 16.40
C PHE A 715 11.52 -50.82 17.80
N LEU A 716 11.35 -50.01 18.84
CA LEU A 716 11.44 -50.50 20.23
C LEU A 716 10.11 -51.10 20.73
N GLY A 717 9.12 -51.32 19.85
CA GLY A 717 7.80 -51.89 20.14
C GLY A 717 7.87 -53.33 20.64
N LYS A 718 6.84 -53.77 21.36
CA LYS A 718 6.70 -55.18 21.78
C LYS A 718 6.61 -56.11 20.57
N SER A 719 5.98 -55.65 19.47
CA SER A 719 5.91 -56.42 18.23
C SER A 719 7.28 -56.71 17.60
N TRP A 720 8.23 -55.78 17.76
CA TRP A 720 9.60 -55.87 17.23
C TRP A 720 10.60 -56.51 18.21
N ALA A 721 10.12 -56.99 19.37
CA ALA A 721 10.95 -57.48 20.48
C ALA A 721 11.34 -58.97 20.38
N HIS A 722 11.03 -59.65 19.28
CA HIS A 722 11.44 -61.03 19.04
C HIS A 722 12.86 -61.10 18.43
N VAL A 723 13.54 -62.24 18.57
CA VAL A 723 14.88 -62.47 18.01
C VAL A 723 14.73 -63.23 16.68
N PRO A 724 15.30 -62.75 15.55
CA PRO A 724 15.19 -63.44 14.28
C PRO A 724 15.99 -64.75 14.27
N PRO A 725 15.48 -65.84 13.66
CA PRO A 725 15.99 -67.21 13.85
C PRO A 725 17.42 -67.46 13.33
N ASN A 726 17.99 -66.55 12.53
CA ASN A 726 19.31 -66.67 11.92
C ASN A 726 20.38 -65.76 12.58
N SER A 727 20.11 -65.15 13.74
CA SER A 727 21.05 -64.22 14.40
C SER A 727 21.80 -64.84 15.58
N THR A 728 23.11 -64.58 15.66
CA THR A 728 24.01 -65.05 16.73
C THR A 728 24.07 -64.11 17.95
N GLY A 729 23.34 -63.00 17.93
CA GLY A 729 23.30 -62.01 19.01
C GLY A 729 21.97 -62.00 19.77
N THR A 730 21.99 -61.47 21.00
CA THR A 730 20.82 -61.31 21.87
C THR A 730 19.98 -60.06 21.57
N ASP A 731 20.27 -59.34 20.48
CA ASP A 731 19.54 -58.14 20.08
C ASP A 731 18.16 -58.51 19.51
N THR A 732 17.14 -57.71 19.82
CA THR A 732 15.81 -57.85 19.20
C THR A 732 15.84 -57.44 17.73
N LEU A 733 14.87 -57.93 16.92
CA LEU A 733 14.76 -57.59 15.51
C LEU A 733 14.77 -56.07 15.29
N GLY A 734 13.99 -55.33 16.09
CA GLY A 734 13.97 -53.87 16.04
C GLY A 734 15.32 -53.21 16.30
N VAL A 735 16.07 -53.65 17.32
CA VAL A 735 17.41 -53.10 17.62
C VAL A 735 18.43 -53.44 16.53
N SER A 736 18.40 -54.67 16.00
CA SER A 736 19.27 -55.08 14.90
C SER A 736 18.99 -54.30 13.61
N PHE A 737 17.72 -54.00 13.32
CA PHE A 737 17.30 -53.18 12.19
C PHE A 737 17.70 -51.70 12.35
N LEU A 738 17.53 -51.11 13.54
CA LEU A 738 17.97 -49.73 13.78
C LEU A 738 19.49 -49.59 13.56
N LYS A 739 20.28 -50.53 14.09
CA LYS A 739 21.74 -50.58 13.89
C LYS A 739 22.11 -50.71 12.41
N SER A 740 21.44 -51.57 11.63
CA SER A 740 21.75 -51.76 10.21
C SER A 740 21.39 -50.57 9.31
N ARG A 741 20.61 -49.62 9.83
CA ARG A 741 20.28 -48.34 9.16
C ARG A 741 21.03 -47.13 9.73
N GLY A 742 22.01 -47.34 10.63
CA GLY A 742 22.76 -46.25 11.26
C GLY A 742 21.91 -45.37 12.20
N ILE A 743 20.76 -45.86 12.65
CA ILE A 743 19.85 -45.18 13.58
C ILE A 743 20.20 -45.59 15.01
N PHE A 744 20.22 -44.63 15.93
CA PHE A 744 20.56 -44.88 17.32
C PHE A 744 19.48 -45.73 18.03
N PRO A 745 19.82 -46.89 18.61
CA PRO A 745 18.83 -47.81 19.18
C PRO A 745 18.34 -47.43 20.60
N GLU A 746 18.95 -46.44 21.28
CA GLU A 746 18.57 -46.14 22.66
C GLU A 746 17.27 -45.31 22.77
N ALA A 747 16.34 -45.73 23.64
CA ALA A 747 15.05 -45.08 23.86
C ALA A 747 15.11 -43.57 24.20
N ARG A 748 16.25 -43.08 24.74
CA ARG A 748 16.50 -41.64 24.99
C ARG A 748 16.42 -40.79 23.72
N TRP A 749 16.70 -41.34 22.55
CA TRP A 749 16.71 -40.60 21.28
C TRP A 749 15.34 -40.08 20.85
N TYR A 750 14.24 -40.69 21.35
CA TYR A 750 12.91 -40.10 21.21
C TYR A 750 12.83 -38.70 21.84
N TRP A 751 13.26 -38.58 23.11
CA TRP A 751 13.21 -37.31 23.84
C TRP A 751 14.26 -36.30 23.35
N ILE A 752 15.45 -36.78 22.94
CA ILE A 752 16.46 -35.93 22.28
C ILE A 752 15.89 -35.36 20.99
N GLY A 753 15.25 -36.17 20.15
CA GLY A 753 14.69 -35.71 18.88
C GLY A 753 13.50 -34.75 19.06
N ALA A 754 12.58 -35.06 19.99
CA ALA A 754 11.47 -34.16 20.32
C ALA A 754 11.96 -32.82 20.91
N GLY A 755 12.95 -32.86 21.81
CA GLY A 755 13.57 -31.66 22.38
C GLY A 755 14.33 -30.83 21.34
N ALA A 756 15.05 -31.47 20.42
CA ALA A 756 15.74 -30.80 19.31
C ALA A 756 14.74 -30.13 18.36
N LEU A 757 13.66 -30.82 17.96
CA LEU A 757 12.60 -30.23 17.13
C LEU A 757 11.95 -29.01 17.81
N PHE A 758 11.63 -29.10 19.10
CA PHE A 758 11.12 -27.96 19.86
C PHE A 758 12.13 -26.80 19.93
N GLY A 759 13.42 -27.10 20.08
CA GLY A 759 14.51 -26.12 19.96
C GLY A 759 14.53 -25.42 18.59
N TYR A 760 14.36 -26.17 17.51
CA TYR A 760 14.26 -25.61 16.15
C TYR A 760 12.99 -24.76 15.95
N VAL A 761 11.84 -25.12 16.56
CA VAL A 761 10.63 -24.27 16.56
C VAL A 761 10.94 -22.90 17.16
N LEU A 762 11.58 -22.87 18.34
CA LEU A 762 11.97 -21.60 18.99
C LEU A 762 13.00 -20.83 18.16
N LEU A 763 14.02 -21.51 17.64
CA LEU A 763 15.08 -20.92 16.83
C LEU A 763 14.52 -20.25 15.57
N PHE A 764 13.72 -20.95 14.77
CA PHE A 764 13.22 -20.39 13.51
C PHE A 764 12.20 -19.27 13.73
N ASN A 765 11.35 -19.33 14.76
CA ASN A 765 10.43 -18.23 15.08
C ASN A 765 11.18 -17.00 15.64
N PHE A 766 12.27 -17.20 16.39
CA PHE A 766 13.17 -16.12 16.80
C PHE A 766 13.88 -15.49 15.59
N LEU A 767 14.51 -16.31 14.74
CA LEU A 767 15.20 -15.85 13.53
C LEU A 767 14.25 -15.15 12.55
N PHE A 768 13.01 -15.62 12.40
CA PHE A 768 11.95 -14.94 11.64
C PHE A 768 11.64 -13.55 12.23
N THR A 769 11.51 -13.45 13.55
CA THR A 769 11.28 -12.16 14.24
C THR A 769 12.46 -11.20 14.04
N VAL A 770 13.70 -11.69 14.11
CA VAL A 770 14.92 -10.90 13.88
C VAL A 770 15.01 -10.46 12.41
N ALA A 771 14.74 -11.36 11.46
CA ALA A 771 14.71 -11.04 10.04
C ALA A 771 13.71 -9.92 9.73
N LEU A 772 12.48 -10.01 10.23
CA LEU A 772 11.45 -8.96 10.08
C LEU A 772 11.81 -7.63 10.79
N ALA A 773 12.62 -7.67 11.84
CA ALA A 773 13.05 -6.47 12.58
C ALA A 773 14.14 -5.68 11.86
N TYR A 774 15.05 -6.34 11.14
CA TYR A 774 16.25 -5.72 10.57
C TYR A 774 16.32 -5.70 9.03
N LEU A 775 15.67 -6.65 8.33
CA LEU A 775 15.66 -6.64 6.87
C LEU A 775 14.62 -5.64 6.35
N ASN A 776 14.99 -4.90 5.33
CA ASN A 776 14.07 -4.04 4.57
C ASN A 776 13.56 -4.78 3.33
N PRO A 777 12.49 -4.29 2.65
CA PRO A 777 12.18 -4.72 1.29
C PRO A 777 13.43 -4.71 0.40
N PHE A 778 13.49 -5.55 -0.63
CA PHE A 778 14.50 -5.34 -1.66
C PHE A 778 14.26 -3.99 -2.31
N SER A 779 15.28 -3.13 -2.32
CA SER A 779 15.19 -1.77 -2.84
C SER A 779 14.68 -1.80 -4.28
N LYS A 780 13.72 -0.90 -4.59
CA LYS A 780 13.20 -0.73 -5.95
C LYS A 780 14.36 -0.51 -6.93
N PRO A 781 14.26 -0.95 -8.21
CA PRO A 781 15.35 -0.81 -9.18
C PRO A 781 15.87 0.63 -9.19
N GLN A 782 17.20 0.76 -9.03
CA GLN A 782 17.86 2.06 -9.00
C GLN A 782 17.55 2.84 -10.29
N ALA A 783 17.36 4.16 -10.18
CA ALA A 783 17.08 5.00 -11.34
C ALA A 783 18.18 4.85 -12.40
N ILE A 784 17.85 4.20 -13.51
CA ILE A 784 18.73 4.02 -14.65
C ILE A 784 18.92 5.38 -15.32
N LEU A 785 20.10 5.98 -15.17
CA LEU A 785 20.49 7.15 -15.96
C LEU A 785 21.29 6.72 -17.18
N SER A 786 20.81 7.13 -18.36
CA SER A 786 21.62 7.14 -19.58
C SER A 786 22.77 8.14 -19.45
N GLU A 787 23.85 7.88 -20.18
CA GLU A 787 25.05 8.73 -20.13
C GLU A 787 24.77 10.14 -20.67
N GLU A 788 23.81 10.28 -21.60
CA GLU A 788 23.33 11.55 -22.15
C GLU A 788 22.69 12.45 -21.07
N ILE A 789 21.78 11.91 -20.23
CA ILE A 789 21.16 12.69 -19.14
C ILE A 789 22.20 13.10 -18.09
N VAL A 790 23.23 12.27 -17.87
CA VAL A 790 24.37 12.63 -17.01
C VAL A 790 25.22 13.74 -17.65
N ALA A 791 25.45 13.70 -18.96
CA ALA A 791 26.16 14.74 -19.71
C ALA A 791 25.40 16.07 -19.68
N GLU A 792 24.09 16.08 -19.96
CA GLU A 792 23.23 17.28 -19.88
C GLU A 792 23.25 17.90 -18.48
N ARG A 793 23.11 17.09 -17.41
CA ARG A 793 23.19 17.59 -16.03
C ARG A 793 24.56 18.17 -15.67
N ASN A 794 25.64 17.59 -16.19
CA ASN A 794 26.99 18.11 -15.98
C ASN A 794 27.26 19.40 -16.79
N ALA A 795 26.65 19.56 -17.96
CA ALA A 795 26.68 20.79 -18.75
C ALA A 795 25.87 21.91 -18.07
N SER A 796 24.66 21.60 -17.59
CA SER A 796 23.83 22.54 -16.81
C SER A 796 24.54 23.03 -15.54
N LYS A 797 25.32 22.19 -14.86
CA LYS A 797 26.19 22.58 -13.73
C LYS A 797 27.42 23.42 -14.12
N ARG A 798 27.81 23.45 -15.39
CA ARG A 798 28.94 24.25 -15.91
C ARG A 798 28.51 25.53 -16.64
N GLY A 799 27.22 25.72 -16.91
CA GLY A 799 26.72 26.85 -17.71
C GLY A 799 27.06 26.76 -19.20
N GLU A 800 27.49 25.59 -19.68
CA GLU A 800 27.88 25.36 -21.08
C GLU A 800 26.66 24.99 -21.92
N VAL A 801 26.37 25.79 -22.95
CA VAL A 801 25.29 25.52 -23.92
C VAL A 801 25.77 24.46 -24.91
N ILE A 802 25.19 23.26 -24.83
CA ILE A 802 25.34 22.26 -25.90
C ILE A 802 24.29 22.56 -26.98
N GLU A 803 24.75 22.98 -28.15
CA GLU A 803 23.95 22.92 -29.37
C GLU A 803 23.70 21.44 -29.73
N LEU A 804 22.44 21.07 -29.87
CA LEU A 804 22.05 19.74 -30.34
C LEU A 804 22.36 19.64 -31.85
N SER A 805 23.53 19.07 -32.18
CA SER A 805 23.86 18.69 -33.54
C SER A 805 22.81 17.69 -34.08
N PRO A 806 22.22 17.92 -35.27
CA PRO A 806 21.28 16.96 -35.84
C PRO A 806 21.94 15.60 -36.09
N ILE A 807 21.33 14.55 -35.54
CA ILE A 807 21.77 13.16 -35.74
C ILE A 807 21.70 12.82 -37.24
N GLY A 808 22.78 12.24 -37.80
CA GLY A 808 22.71 11.56 -39.10
C GLY A 808 23.59 12.10 -40.25
N LYS A 809 24.89 12.34 -40.01
CA LYS A 809 25.91 12.31 -41.09
C LYS A 809 27.18 11.57 -40.66
N SER A 810 27.08 10.25 -40.53
CA SER A 810 28.27 9.38 -40.51
C SER A 810 28.87 9.29 -41.91
N SER A 811 30.17 9.57 -42.00
CA SER A 811 30.99 9.48 -43.20
C SER A 811 30.91 8.12 -43.91
N SER A 812 30.68 8.13 -45.22
CA SER A 812 31.06 7.04 -46.13
C SER A 812 31.99 7.58 -47.21
N GLU A 813 33.18 6.97 -47.32
CA GLU A 813 34.15 7.33 -48.35
C GLU A 813 33.82 6.63 -49.68
N ARG A 814 34.09 7.35 -50.78
CA ARG A 814 34.48 6.90 -52.13
C ARG A 814 34.16 5.44 -52.55
N GLY A 815 33.25 5.32 -53.52
CA GLY A 815 33.08 4.10 -54.35
C GLY A 815 32.42 4.44 -55.69
N ASN A 816 33.05 4.06 -56.81
CA ASN A 816 32.78 4.50 -58.18
C ASN A 816 31.40 4.16 -58.79
N ASP A 817 31.10 4.87 -59.89
CA ASP A 817 29.98 4.66 -60.83
C ASP A 817 29.89 3.27 -61.46
N VAL A 818 28.68 2.85 -61.87
CA VAL A 818 28.28 2.57 -63.28
C VAL A 818 26.80 2.06 -63.34
N PRO A 819 25.97 2.47 -64.32
CA PRO A 819 24.53 2.18 -64.34
C PRO A 819 24.09 1.08 -65.33
N VAL A 820 23.06 0.28 -65.02
CA VAL A 820 22.48 -0.74 -65.95
C VAL A 820 20.94 -0.84 -65.89
N SER A 821 20.30 -0.28 -66.93
CA SER A 821 19.04 -0.62 -67.62
C SER A 821 17.81 -1.29 -66.94
N ALA A 822 16.67 -0.60 -67.06
CA ALA A 822 15.38 -1.02 -67.69
C ALA A 822 14.97 -2.52 -67.72
N SER A 823 13.69 -2.90 -67.47
CA SER A 823 12.57 -2.49 -68.34
C SER A 823 11.15 -2.97 -67.91
N SER A 824 10.19 -2.05 -67.99
CA SER A 824 8.81 -2.17 -68.55
C SER A 824 7.69 -3.09 -67.98
N ARG A 825 6.45 -2.53 -68.05
CA ARG A 825 5.07 -3.12 -67.95
C ARG A 825 4.49 -3.24 -66.52
N SER A 826 3.21 -3.00 -66.22
CA SER A 826 2.04 -2.33 -66.88
C SER A 826 0.83 -2.42 -65.90
N LEU A 827 -0.15 -1.50 -65.79
CA LEU A 827 -0.46 -0.23 -66.49
C LEU A 827 -1.17 0.78 -65.53
N SER A 828 -2.12 1.58 -66.03
CA SER A 828 -2.95 2.63 -65.39
C SER A 828 -3.98 2.16 -64.34
N THR A 829 -4.50 2.97 -63.39
CA THR A 829 -5.19 4.27 -63.60
C THR A 829 -5.26 5.23 -62.38
N ARG A 830 -4.90 6.51 -62.62
CA ARG A 830 -5.41 7.78 -62.03
C ARG A 830 -5.89 7.83 -60.55
N VAL A 831 -5.05 8.43 -59.70
CA VAL A 831 -5.45 9.53 -58.77
C VAL A 831 -4.39 10.65 -58.91
N GLY A 832 -4.75 11.91 -58.62
CA GLY A 832 -4.03 13.10 -59.09
C GLY A 832 -2.64 13.37 -58.50
N ASN A 833 -1.80 14.06 -59.29
CA ASN A 833 -0.48 14.53 -58.91
C ASN A 833 -0.53 15.45 -57.67
N ILE A 834 0.26 15.13 -56.66
CA ILE A 834 0.76 16.11 -55.69
C ILE A 834 2.22 16.37 -56.07
N THR A 835 2.57 17.63 -56.32
CA THR A 835 3.93 18.06 -56.68
C THR A 835 4.90 17.90 -55.50
N GLU A 836 6.08 17.35 -55.76
CA GLU A 836 7.13 17.02 -54.76
C GLU A 836 7.77 18.24 -54.05
N GLY A 837 7.24 19.46 -54.23
CA GLY A 837 7.80 20.70 -53.67
C GLY A 837 7.40 21.04 -52.23
N ASP A 838 6.33 20.45 -51.68
CA ASP A 838 5.72 20.90 -50.41
C ASP A 838 6.06 20.06 -49.16
N LEU A 839 6.81 18.97 -49.31
CA LEU A 839 7.07 18.02 -48.21
C LEU A 839 7.97 18.56 -47.09
N ASN A 840 8.78 19.60 -47.36
CA ASN A 840 9.80 20.10 -46.41
C ASN A 840 9.30 21.14 -45.37
N LYS A 841 7.98 21.35 -45.21
CA LYS A 841 7.43 22.30 -44.22
C LYS A 841 6.35 21.76 -43.28
N ARG A 842 6.16 20.44 -43.19
CA ARG A 842 5.37 19.83 -42.11
C ARG A 842 6.20 18.77 -41.40
N LYS A 843 6.33 18.89 -40.07
CA LYS A 843 6.61 17.75 -39.18
C LYS A 843 5.37 16.84 -39.17
N GLY A 844 5.14 16.16 -40.30
CA GLY A 844 3.95 15.38 -40.59
C GLY A 844 4.22 13.89 -40.53
N MET A 845 3.20 13.14 -40.13
CA MET A 845 3.24 11.68 -40.03
C MET A 845 3.51 11.04 -41.40
N ILE A 846 4.50 10.14 -41.47
CA ILE A 846 5.03 9.56 -42.73
C ILE A 846 4.07 8.50 -43.33
N LEU A 847 3.12 8.00 -42.53
CA LEU A 847 2.23 6.91 -42.91
C LEU A 847 0.89 7.41 -43.49
N PRO A 848 0.36 6.78 -44.56
CA PRO A 848 -0.98 7.07 -45.06
C PRO A 848 -2.03 6.65 -44.03
N PHE A 849 -3.01 7.51 -43.77
CA PHE A 849 -4.08 7.28 -42.80
C PHE A 849 -5.45 7.44 -43.45
N GLU A 850 -6.27 6.38 -43.42
CA GLU A 850 -7.65 6.45 -43.89
C GLU A 850 -8.59 6.95 -42.77
N PRO A 851 -9.44 7.96 -43.02
CA PRO A 851 -10.35 8.50 -42.03
C PRO A 851 -11.52 7.54 -41.75
N LEU A 852 -11.49 6.88 -40.59
CA LEU A 852 -12.58 6.00 -40.12
C LEU A 852 -13.56 6.75 -39.21
N SER A 853 -14.85 6.43 -39.32
CA SER A 853 -15.87 6.83 -38.35
C SER A 853 -16.32 5.64 -37.51
N ILE A 854 -16.75 5.88 -36.27
CA ILE A 854 -17.33 4.86 -35.39
C ILE A 854 -18.73 5.33 -35.00
N THR A 855 -19.74 4.51 -35.21
CA THR A 855 -21.12 4.75 -34.78
C THR A 855 -21.58 3.61 -33.89
N PHE A 856 -22.32 3.93 -32.84
CA PHE A 856 -22.86 2.94 -31.92
C PHE A 856 -24.26 3.36 -31.46
N ASP A 857 -25.17 2.39 -31.31
CA ASP A 857 -26.58 2.65 -31.04
C ASP A 857 -27.18 1.64 -30.05
N ASP A 858 -27.96 2.15 -29.10
CA ASP A 858 -28.57 1.47 -27.95
C ASP A 858 -27.60 0.53 -27.20
N ILE A 859 -26.37 0.99 -26.96
CA ILE A 859 -25.36 0.17 -26.26
C ILE A 859 -25.77 -0.03 -24.81
N ARG A 860 -26.08 -1.28 -24.47
CA ARG A 860 -26.33 -1.73 -23.12
C ARG A 860 -25.27 -2.72 -22.69
N TYR A 861 -24.95 -2.68 -21.41
CA TYR A 861 -24.04 -3.65 -20.80
C TYR A 861 -24.52 -4.00 -19.41
N ALA A 862 -24.83 -5.28 -19.21
CA ALA A 862 -25.30 -5.82 -17.95
C ALA A 862 -24.39 -6.95 -17.45
N VAL A 863 -24.29 -7.10 -16.15
CA VAL A 863 -23.53 -8.18 -15.48
C VAL A 863 -24.46 -8.87 -14.49
N ASP A 864 -24.27 -10.16 -14.22
CA ASP A 864 -25.07 -10.85 -13.20
C ASP A 864 -24.93 -10.15 -11.83
N MET A 865 -26.05 -10.03 -11.12
CA MET A 865 -26.11 -9.28 -9.86
C MET A 865 -25.21 -9.92 -8.80
N PRO A 866 -24.23 -9.20 -8.21
CA PRO A 866 -23.35 -9.73 -7.18
C PRO A 866 -24.14 -10.28 -5.99
N GLN A 867 -23.69 -11.40 -5.40
CA GLN A 867 -24.38 -12.03 -4.26
C GLN A 867 -24.49 -11.09 -3.04
N GLU A 868 -23.51 -10.20 -2.88
CA GLU A 868 -23.49 -9.12 -1.88
C GLU A 868 -24.67 -8.14 -2.04
N MET A 869 -25.06 -7.81 -3.27
CA MET A 869 -26.22 -6.94 -3.53
C MET A 869 -27.54 -7.71 -3.39
N LYS A 870 -27.60 -8.98 -3.82
CA LYS A 870 -28.79 -9.81 -3.57
C LYS A 870 -29.09 -9.96 -2.06
N THR A 871 -28.05 -10.07 -1.22
CA THR A 871 -28.21 -10.10 0.25
C THR A 871 -28.58 -8.76 0.88
N GLN A 872 -28.43 -7.64 0.16
CA GLN A 872 -28.91 -6.31 0.56
C GLN A 872 -30.35 -5.99 0.10
N GLY A 873 -31.07 -6.96 -0.50
CA GLY A 873 -32.48 -6.83 -0.87
C GLY A 873 -32.75 -6.39 -2.31
N PHE A 874 -31.75 -6.35 -3.18
CA PHE A 874 -31.96 -6.10 -4.61
C PHE A 874 -32.60 -7.32 -5.29
N ILE A 875 -33.77 -7.13 -5.88
CA ILE A 875 -34.61 -8.20 -6.49
C ILE A 875 -34.15 -8.54 -7.92
N GLU A 876 -33.45 -7.62 -8.60
CA GLU A 876 -33.02 -7.77 -9.99
C GLU A 876 -31.90 -8.81 -10.15
N ASP A 877 -31.98 -9.66 -11.18
CA ASP A 877 -30.96 -10.66 -11.48
C ASP A 877 -29.71 -10.12 -12.18
N ARG A 878 -29.80 -8.93 -12.79
CA ARG A 878 -28.72 -8.30 -13.58
C ARG A 878 -28.53 -6.85 -13.17
N LEU A 879 -27.28 -6.45 -13.00
CA LEU A 879 -26.88 -5.06 -12.81
C LEU A 879 -26.55 -4.43 -14.17
N GLU A 880 -27.41 -3.53 -14.64
CA GLU A 880 -27.19 -2.78 -15.89
C GLU A 880 -26.28 -1.56 -15.66
N LEU A 881 -25.10 -1.58 -16.29
CA LEU A 881 -24.03 -0.59 -16.13
C LEU A 881 -24.00 0.47 -17.26
N LEU A 882 -24.45 0.11 -18.46
CA LEU A 882 -24.70 1.04 -19.57
C LEU A 882 -26.16 0.91 -19.98
N LYS A 883 -26.88 2.02 -20.03
CA LYS A 883 -28.33 2.09 -20.21
C LYS A 883 -28.68 2.79 -21.53
N GLY A 884 -28.57 2.05 -22.63
CA GLY A 884 -28.96 2.48 -23.97
C GLY A 884 -28.17 3.68 -24.48
N VAL A 885 -26.84 3.57 -24.54
CA VAL A 885 -25.96 4.67 -24.92
C VAL A 885 -25.72 4.65 -26.43
N SER A 886 -26.16 5.70 -27.14
CA SER A 886 -25.91 5.91 -28.57
C SER A 886 -24.93 7.05 -28.81
N GLY A 887 -24.17 7.02 -29.91
CA GLY A 887 -23.22 8.06 -30.25
C GLY A 887 -22.39 7.81 -31.52
N ALA A 888 -21.57 8.79 -31.88
CA ALA A 888 -20.72 8.74 -33.07
C ALA A 888 -19.39 9.48 -32.87
N PHE A 889 -18.29 8.86 -33.29
CA PHE A 889 -16.96 9.47 -33.38
C PHE A 889 -16.62 9.72 -34.84
N ARG A 890 -16.24 10.96 -35.17
CA ARG A 890 -15.97 11.42 -36.53
C ARG A 890 -14.46 11.55 -36.75
N PRO A 891 -13.94 11.19 -37.94
CA PRO A 891 -12.53 11.40 -38.26
C PRO A 891 -12.18 12.90 -38.22
N GLY A 892 -10.97 13.22 -37.76
CA GLY A 892 -10.50 14.59 -37.61
C GLY A 892 -11.08 15.37 -36.43
N VAL A 893 -11.95 14.77 -35.60
CA VAL A 893 -12.53 15.39 -34.41
C VAL A 893 -11.94 14.76 -33.14
N LEU A 894 -11.38 15.58 -32.25
CA LEU A 894 -10.95 15.14 -30.92
C LEU A 894 -12.17 15.09 -29.99
N THR A 895 -12.78 13.92 -29.86
CA THR A 895 -13.91 13.69 -28.94
C THR A 895 -13.42 13.28 -27.55
N ALA A 896 -13.81 14.02 -26.51
CA ALA A 896 -13.53 13.69 -25.12
C ALA A 896 -14.77 13.09 -24.43
N LEU A 897 -14.59 11.98 -23.70
CA LEU A 897 -15.63 11.35 -22.88
C LEU A 897 -15.48 11.79 -21.41
N MET A 898 -16.37 12.66 -20.94
CA MET A 898 -16.34 13.22 -19.59
C MET A 898 -17.51 12.74 -18.71
N GLY A 899 -17.33 12.78 -17.40
CA GLY A 899 -18.32 12.36 -16.40
C GLY A 899 -17.65 11.94 -15.09
N VAL A 900 -18.42 11.85 -14.00
CA VAL A 900 -17.91 11.49 -12.66
C VAL A 900 -17.30 10.07 -12.60
N SER A 901 -16.57 9.77 -11.54
CA SER A 901 -16.11 8.40 -11.28
C SER A 901 -17.31 7.44 -11.15
N GLY A 902 -17.18 6.22 -11.66
CA GLY A 902 -18.29 5.25 -11.69
C GLY A 902 -19.32 5.42 -12.81
N ALA A 903 -19.35 6.55 -13.56
CA ALA A 903 -20.33 6.83 -14.62
C ALA A 903 -20.22 5.99 -15.91
N GLY A 904 -19.64 4.77 -15.85
CA GLY A 904 -19.56 3.86 -17.00
C GLY A 904 -18.56 4.22 -18.11
N LYS A 905 -17.77 5.30 -17.99
CA LYS A 905 -16.83 5.76 -19.04
C LYS A 905 -15.91 4.65 -19.58
N THR A 906 -15.14 4.02 -18.70
CA THR A 906 -14.22 2.91 -19.06
C THR A 906 -15.01 1.71 -19.57
N THR A 907 -16.19 1.45 -19.02
CA THR A 907 -17.09 0.38 -19.48
C THR A 907 -17.52 0.59 -20.93
N LEU A 908 -17.92 1.82 -21.31
CA LEU A 908 -18.26 2.17 -22.69
C LEU A 908 -17.06 2.02 -23.61
N MET A 909 -15.89 2.54 -23.22
CA MET A 909 -14.65 2.39 -23.99
C MET A 909 -14.24 0.92 -24.18
N ASP A 910 -14.35 0.09 -23.14
CA ASP A 910 -14.06 -1.35 -23.20
C ASP A 910 -15.07 -2.11 -24.08
N VAL A 911 -16.35 -1.73 -24.06
CA VAL A 911 -17.40 -2.34 -24.92
C VAL A 911 -17.17 -1.97 -26.40
N LEU A 912 -16.88 -0.69 -26.67
CA LEU A 912 -16.55 -0.22 -28.02
C LEU A 912 -15.25 -0.89 -28.52
N ALA A 913 -14.23 -1.02 -27.68
CA ALA A 913 -13.02 -1.80 -27.97
C ALA A 913 -13.25 -3.33 -28.04
N GLY A 914 -14.37 -3.82 -27.50
CA GLY A 914 -14.70 -5.25 -27.39
C GLY A 914 -13.76 -6.04 -26.46
N ARG A 915 -13.32 -5.40 -25.38
CA ARG A 915 -12.47 -6.00 -24.33
C ARG A 915 -13.28 -6.62 -23.18
N LYS A 916 -14.61 -6.42 -23.14
CA LYS A 916 -15.49 -7.12 -22.18
C LYS A 916 -15.72 -8.55 -22.67
N THR A 917 -15.09 -9.52 -21.99
CA THR A 917 -15.23 -10.96 -22.24
C THR A 917 -16.33 -11.64 -21.42
N GLY A 918 -16.91 -10.92 -20.45
CA GLY A 918 -18.03 -11.39 -19.62
C GLY A 918 -19.08 -10.29 -19.43
N GLY A 919 -20.29 -10.70 -19.03
CA GLY A 919 -21.49 -9.86 -19.06
C GLY A 919 -22.20 -9.89 -20.43
N TYR A 920 -23.38 -9.29 -20.48
CA TYR A 920 -24.23 -9.21 -21.66
C TYR A 920 -24.05 -7.85 -22.32
N VAL A 921 -23.65 -7.83 -23.60
CA VAL A 921 -23.58 -6.62 -24.43
C VAL A 921 -24.73 -6.66 -25.43
N GLU A 922 -25.53 -5.59 -25.47
CA GLU A 922 -26.60 -5.39 -26.44
C GLU A 922 -26.41 -4.04 -27.16
N GLY A 923 -27.12 -3.83 -28.27
CA GLY A 923 -26.94 -2.68 -29.17
C GLY A 923 -26.05 -3.01 -30.38
N THR A 924 -25.78 -1.99 -31.21
CA THR A 924 -25.01 -2.16 -32.46
C THR A 924 -23.79 -1.23 -32.51
N ILE A 925 -22.69 -1.71 -33.11
CA ILE A 925 -21.47 -0.92 -33.33
C ILE A 925 -21.06 -1.10 -34.79
N SER A 926 -20.83 -0.01 -35.50
CA SER A 926 -20.39 0.01 -36.89
C SER A 926 -19.21 0.96 -37.12
N ILE A 927 -18.29 0.55 -38.00
CA ILE A 927 -17.10 1.27 -38.41
C ILE A 927 -17.29 1.68 -39.87
N SER A 928 -17.34 2.98 -40.15
CA SER A 928 -17.62 3.54 -41.49
C SER A 928 -18.84 2.92 -42.18
N GLY A 929 -19.88 2.57 -41.41
CA GLY A 929 -21.13 1.94 -41.89
C GLY A 929 -21.14 0.41 -41.91
N TYR A 930 -20.00 -0.27 -41.73
CA TYR A 930 -19.91 -1.74 -41.66
C TYR A 930 -19.99 -2.23 -40.22
N PRO A 931 -20.64 -3.38 -39.93
CA PRO A 931 -20.70 -3.91 -38.56
C PRO A 931 -19.30 -4.25 -38.01
N LYS A 932 -19.04 -3.92 -36.74
CA LYS A 932 -17.73 -4.14 -36.11
C LYS A 932 -17.38 -5.62 -36.03
N GLN A 933 -16.36 -6.05 -36.77
CA GLN A 933 -15.74 -7.37 -36.63
C GLN A 933 -14.66 -7.33 -35.54
N GLN A 934 -14.88 -8.06 -34.44
CA GLN A 934 -14.02 -7.96 -33.26
C GLN A 934 -12.59 -8.48 -33.49
N GLU A 935 -12.42 -9.51 -34.33
CA GLU A 935 -11.13 -10.15 -34.61
C GLU A 935 -10.13 -9.21 -35.32
N THR A 936 -10.64 -8.30 -36.15
CA THR A 936 -9.83 -7.39 -36.98
C THR A 936 -9.77 -5.96 -36.43
N PHE A 937 -10.74 -5.56 -35.59
CA PHE A 937 -10.86 -4.19 -35.05
C PHE A 937 -9.59 -3.70 -34.32
N ALA A 938 -8.87 -4.58 -33.62
CA ALA A 938 -7.63 -4.24 -32.91
C ALA A 938 -6.45 -3.84 -33.84
N ARG A 939 -6.54 -4.05 -35.15
CA ARG A 939 -5.53 -3.60 -36.12
C ARG A 939 -5.71 -2.15 -36.55
N ILE A 940 -6.93 -1.64 -36.47
CA ILE A 940 -7.32 -0.29 -36.92
C ILE A 940 -7.65 0.66 -35.75
N SER A 941 -7.57 0.17 -34.52
CA SER A 941 -7.83 0.95 -33.30
C SER A 941 -6.64 0.87 -32.33
N GLY A 942 -6.27 2.02 -31.78
CA GLY A 942 -5.34 2.09 -30.65
C GLY A 942 -6.12 2.21 -29.35
N TYR A 943 -5.85 1.32 -28.40
CA TYR A 943 -6.35 1.41 -27.02
C TYR A 943 -5.17 1.55 -26.08
N CYS A 944 -5.16 2.60 -25.26
CA CYS A 944 -4.23 2.73 -24.13
C CYS A 944 -4.99 2.34 -22.87
N GLU A 945 -4.43 1.41 -22.09
CA GLU A 945 -5.07 0.90 -20.89
C GLU A 945 -4.89 1.86 -19.71
N GLN A 946 -5.73 1.75 -18.68
CA GLN A 946 -5.60 2.58 -17.47
C GLN A 946 -4.36 2.21 -16.63
N THR A 947 -3.83 1.01 -16.83
CA THR A 947 -2.61 0.49 -16.20
C THR A 947 -1.61 0.10 -17.27
N ASP A 948 -0.42 0.69 -17.25
CA ASP A 948 0.62 0.42 -18.23
C ASP A 948 1.24 -0.97 -18.03
N ILE A 949 0.92 -1.90 -18.93
CA ILE A 949 1.49 -3.26 -18.94
C ILE A 949 2.58 -3.32 -20.02
N HIS A 950 3.83 -3.14 -19.60
CA HIS A 950 5.01 -3.25 -20.45
C HIS A 950 5.97 -4.33 -19.93
N SER A 951 6.77 -4.92 -20.83
CA SER A 951 7.84 -5.84 -20.42
C SER A 951 8.94 -5.05 -19.70
N PRO A 952 9.23 -5.32 -18.41
CA PRO A 952 10.20 -4.53 -17.65
C PRO A 952 11.67 -4.82 -18.03
N HIS A 953 11.90 -5.72 -18.99
CA HIS A 953 13.22 -6.17 -19.44
C HIS A 953 13.63 -5.60 -20.81
N VAL A 954 12.78 -4.75 -21.42
CA VAL A 954 12.94 -4.23 -22.78
C VAL A 954 12.99 -2.71 -22.72
N THR A 955 13.83 -2.07 -23.54
CA THR A 955 13.93 -0.60 -23.57
C THR A 955 12.69 0.04 -24.21
N VAL A 956 12.51 1.36 -24.00
CA VAL A 956 11.42 2.13 -24.63
C VAL A 956 11.49 2.06 -26.15
N TYR A 957 12.69 2.21 -26.73
CA TYR A 957 12.91 2.14 -28.18
C TYR A 957 12.55 0.76 -28.74
N GLU A 958 13.06 -0.32 -28.13
CA GLU A 958 12.73 -1.69 -28.54
C GLU A 958 11.23 -2.00 -28.40
N SER A 959 10.56 -1.47 -27.36
CA SER A 959 9.13 -1.64 -27.15
C SER A 959 8.29 -0.96 -28.24
N LEU A 960 8.65 0.27 -28.63
CA LEU A 960 8.01 0.99 -29.73
C LEU A 960 8.27 0.33 -31.08
N LEU A 961 9.52 -0.09 -31.34
CA LEU A 961 9.89 -0.80 -32.56
C LEU A 961 9.16 -2.14 -32.70
N TYR A 962 9.04 -2.91 -31.61
CA TYR A 962 8.29 -4.16 -31.57
C TYR A 962 6.79 -3.92 -31.81
N SER A 963 6.20 -2.88 -31.22
CA SER A 963 4.82 -2.48 -31.49
C SER A 963 4.61 -2.09 -32.96
N ALA A 964 5.56 -1.36 -33.54
CA ALA A 964 5.55 -0.99 -34.96
C ALA A 964 5.62 -2.23 -35.88
N TRP A 965 6.45 -3.22 -35.54
CA TRP A 965 6.53 -4.48 -36.29
C TRP A 965 5.23 -5.30 -36.29
N LEU A 966 4.48 -5.27 -35.18
CA LEU A 966 3.22 -5.99 -35.04
C LEU A 966 2.01 -5.28 -35.67
N ARG A 967 2.00 -3.94 -35.68
CA ARG A 967 0.85 -3.13 -36.13
C ARG A 967 0.96 -2.64 -37.58
N LEU A 968 2.16 -2.39 -38.08
CA LEU A 968 2.32 -1.84 -39.44
C LEU A 968 2.20 -2.94 -40.51
N PRO A 969 1.60 -2.63 -41.69
CA PRO A 969 1.51 -3.56 -42.81
C PRO A 969 2.88 -4.10 -43.25
N ARG A 970 2.93 -5.24 -43.94
CA ARG A 970 4.21 -5.84 -44.39
C ARG A 970 4.91 -4.99 -45.45
N GLU A 971 4.14 -4.17 -46.15
CA GLU A 971 4.51 -3.28 -47.24
C GLU A 971 5.31 -2.07 -46.77
N VAL A 972 5.25 -1.72 -45.48
CA VAL A 972 6.12 -0.68 -44.88
C VAL A 972 7.51 -1.26 -44.67
N ASP A 973 8.53 -0.65 -45.27
CA ASP A 973 9.91 -1.11 -45.19
C ASP A 973 10.53 -0.90 -43.79
N THR A 974 11.65 -1.57 -43.54
CA THR A 974 12.31 -1.54 -42.21
C THR A 974 12.98 -0.23 -41.86
N GLU A 975 13.29 0.65 -42.81
CA GLU A 975 13.86 1.97 -42.54
C GLU A 975 12.75 2.95 -42.16
N THR A 976 11.64 2.99 -42.91
CA THR A 976 10.44 3.74 -42.55
C THR A 976 9.90 3.31 -41.18
N ARG A 977 9.86 2.01 -40.86
CA ARG A 977 9.48 1.53 -39.50
C ARG A 977 10.38 2.08 -38.38
N LYS A 978 11.67 2.31 -38.66
CA LYS A 978 12.62 2.90 -37.71
C LYS A 978 12.56 4.43 -37.68
N ALA A 979 12.08 5.07 -38.75
CA ALA A 979 11.98 6.53 -38.88
C ALA A 979 10.65 7.12 -38.37
N VAL A 980 9.67 6.28 -38.04
CA VAL A 980 8.39 6.70 -37.44
C VAL A 980 8.52 7.09 -35.95
N TYR A 981 9.64 6.74 -35.29
CA TYR A 981 9.94 7.00 -33.87
C TYR A 981 11.38 7.49 -33.69
#